data_AF-A0A1J4JAB0-F1
#
_entry.id   AF-A0A1J4JAB0-F1
#
_cell.length_a   1.000
_cell.length_b   1.000
_cell.length_c   1.000
_cell.angle_alpha   90.00
_cell.angle_beta   90.00
_cell.angle_gamma   90.00
#
_symmetry.space_group_name_H-M   'P 1'
#
loop_
_entity.id
_entity.type
_entity.pdbx_description
1 polymer ?
#
loop_
_entity_poly.entity_id
_entity_poly.type
_entity_poly.pdbx_seq_one_letter_code
_entity_poly.pdbx_strand_id
1 'polypeptide(L)'
;MINSTFALGLRAVSISQIQHQQLLISLHMLENESATLDTNSQPMDFIAHFLHHLYTSQNSSVRASILRIITNLEINSNKSIVEKYQFDKIVAASLDQKIPDPPVKIDEEKLAAFKVIMVGLKYFSVLPLSIIRALISLYNAPKHNYHKLIVSILAEGILVYDDFPDLEEVSSIFIDKVMENQDQSLIGLFGYIFERQSHRAIQKHFATRLNSPFSAMGDTKDLTVATIVITQILRSWPGLMCFGIQIGALPDLLRIINHSTPIVLKILNDLLFIDGPDQSVVDCYTGFLFYYLLKNGILEKLSEISKNNEDAVNLLNLLLRYAPPDSTLCKSIYHPKARIDYTESENIYLKVSQNIANVVIPTTISNYTLPREPTQWDWATIRSYLMVLLPSNSTEAASPNAQTFYNRLFDYFCLEFNTSYSSTNYAVISQCLFAFINLLLATKRGQDLLSEKLNFAQAIVNAYNNLRNATTIEKNHPSWVLIEIFCHLMCETEGMQALVRWRIFHVLDREADKFKTPQVFQKLLRKLSFTPQYQLTATFYVRFLKSENLEIVEIAMHELKKKADKLPNFYKDCLKMILLDQIKETYQKIKKSNDELNAMTNVQAQSPNTDALIKSLQNMKSQMNLYLNLLCEMMMKSNECLEIVAKDKLLHQIIKLFSREIYCVLLSHPEGLLNANVDEEISYWKTQGIFQYVHTYDMAVSMTFNKKFMTIPSIVHSENYALMPPHLFGQLSKTVEGYNKLKPLIGYLLKLCISSTILKRRAAFFALGHLGSIPNGISIDILVKMIESAEESSSYLLRGTLFVALSLVYLTPQFSDFLFTAGFHLFRFGSHTCVIPIDPKLILIDTASNDEKVSENIEPKTSFNQLTELVIKMMNPIISGQARNDLVALVNTHGKEMSTYENVSFLHNTLAKYSFGTEARQFLYSLFKFVPIIPPSYPVIDTRIASECCARVLESTAYTTNMLPSENTTLSYIKIPSFPAAMIKQQRPTTKVPEVYLSDAEFQNVTGYDRISFYRLNEQQKLAIRNNIMK
;
A
#
# COMPACT_ATOMS: atom_id res chain seq x y z
N MET A 1 16.76 -52.05 19.79
CA MET A 1 15.94 -52.15 21.01
C MET A 1 15.53 -50.75 21.40
N ILE A 2 14.24 -50.46 21.56
CA ILE A 2 13.76 -49.12 21.94
C ILE A 2 13.91 -48.94 23.45
N ASN A 3 14.65 -47.93 23.89
CA ASN A 3 14.88 -47.56 25.29
C ASN A 3 14.46 -46.10 25.60
N SER A 4 13.86 -45.39 24.65
CA SER A 4 13.38 -44.01 24.86
C SER A 4 12.22 -43.97 25.86
N THR A 5 12.38 -43.19 26.93
CA THR A 5 11.37 -42.99 27.97
C THR A 5 10.12 -42.32 27.41
N PHE A 6 10.28 -41.36 26.49
CA PHE A 6 9.19 -40.68 25.82
C PHE A 6 8.37 -41.65 24.95
N ALA A 7 9.04 -42.43 24.10
CA ALA A 7 8.39 -43.38 23.20
C ALA A 7 7.66 -44.49 23.98
N LEU A 8 8.29 -45.03 25.02
CA LEU A 8 7.68 -46.04 25.89
C LEU A 8 6.61 -45.46 26.82
N GLY A 9 6.72 -44.17 27.15
CA GLY A 9 5.69 -43.38 27.83
C GLY A 9 4.41 -43.27 27.00
N LEU A 10 4.52 -42.90 25.72
CA LEU A 10 3.37 -42.88 24.79
C LEU A 10 2.70 -44.25 24.67
N ARG A 11 3.50 -45.32 24.57
CA ARG A 11 2.99 -46.70 24.59
C ARG A 11 2.24 -47.01 25.90
N ALA A 12 2.82 -46.67 27.04
CA ALA A 12 2.22 -46.91 28.35
C ALA A 12 0.87 -46.19 28.47
N VAL A 13 0.83 -44.91 28.06
CA VAL A 13 -0.40 -44.11 28.01
C VAL A 13 -1.45 -44.76 27.10
N SER A 14 -1.06 -45.20 25.90
CA SER A 14 -1.96 -45.82 24.92
C SER A 14 -2.57 -47.16 25.35
N ILE A 15 -1.88 -47.94 26.18
CA ILE A 15 -2.33 -49.26 26.64
C ILE A 15 -2.98 -49.18 28.03
N SER A 16 -2.78 -48.07 28.74
CA SER A 16 -3.34 -47.85 30.06
C SER A 16 -4.86 -47.75 30.02
N GLN A 17 -5.54 -48.51 30.89
CA GLN A 17 -7.00 -48.48 31.04
C GLN A 17 -7.41 -47.38 32.06
N ILE A 18 -6.81 -46.19 31.93
CA ILE A 18 -7.08 -45.04 32.83
C ILE A 18 -8.25 -44.20 32.31
N GLN A 19 -8.90 -43.46 33.21
CA GLN A 19 -10.03 -42.60 32.84
C GLN A 19 -9.57 -41.43 31.96
N HIS A 20 -10.44 -40.92 31.07
CA HIS A 20 -10.09 -39.88 30.12
C HIS A 20 -9.49 -38.59 30.73
N GLN A 21 -9.92 -38.20 31.93
CA GLN A 21 -9.35 -37.04 32.63
C GLN A 21 -7.92 -37.28 33.09
N GLN A 22 -7.61 -38.49 33.56
CA GLN A 22 -6.28 -38.91 34.00
C GLN A 22 -5.32 -39.12 32.81
N LEU A 23 -5.86 -39.59 31.69
CA LEU A 23 -5.16 -39.68 30.42
C LEU A 23 -4.60 -38.31 29.98
N LEU A 24 -5.40 -37.26 30.12
CA LEU A 24 -5.01 -35.90 29.72
C LEU A 24 -3.82 -35.37 30.54
N ILE A 25 -3.76 -35.67 31.84
CA ILE A 25 -2.63 -35.29 32.71
C ILE A 25 -1.33 -35.91 32.20
N SER A 26 -1.36 -37.22 31.89
CA SER A 26 -0.20 -37.93 31.37
C SER A 26 0.23 -37.41 30.00
N LEU A 27 -0.73 -37.09 29.13
CA LEU A 27 -0.45 -36.49 27.83
C LEU A 27 0.15 -35.10 27.94
N HIS A 28 -0.30 -34.27 28.89
CA HIS A 28 0.28 -32.95 29.11
C HIS A 28 1.72 -33.02 29.61
N MET A 29 2.05 -34.00 30.46
CA MET A 29 3.43 -34.24 30.86
C MET A 29 4.32 -34.72 29.70
N LEU A 30 3.77 -35.52 28.79
CA LEU A 30 4.47 -35.90 27.55
C LEU A 30 4.58 -34.72 26.57
N GLU A 31 3.59 -33.84 26.50
CA GLU A 31 3.64 -32.58 25.76
C GLU A 31 4.82 -31.72 26.25
N ASN A 32 4.97 -31.54 27.56
CA ASN A 32 6.11 -30.83 28.14
C ASN A 32 7.45 -31.51 27.82
N GLU A 33 7.52 -32.85 27.90
CA GLU A 33 8.73 -33.60 27.55
C GLU A 33 9.11 -33.43 26.07
N SER A 34 8.12 -33.44 25.16
CA SER A 34 8.34 -33.28 23.72
C SER A 34 8.93 -31.92 23.34
N ALA A 35 8.72 -30.88 24.15
CA ALA A 35 9.20 -29.53 23.86
C ALA A 35 10.75 -29.42 23.85
N THR A 36 11.45 -30.33 24.54
CA THR A 36 12.92 -30.32 24.66
C THR A 36 13.59 -31.53 23.98
N LEU A 37 12.80 -32.38 23.32
CA LEU A 37 13.25 -33.65 22.78
C LEU A 37 13.92 -33.46 21.41
N ASP A 38 15.12 -34.01 21.19
CA ASP A 38 15.71 -34.10 19.85
C ASP A 38 15.01 -35.20 19.04
N THR A 39 14.11 -34.79 18.14
CA THR A 39 13.29 -35.69 17.32
C THR A 39 14.12 -36.65 16.47
N ASN A 40 15.31 -36.25 16.01
CA ASN A 40 16.14 -37.08 15.13
C ASN A 40 16.73 -38.31 15.83
N SER A 41 16.85 -38.25 17.17
CA SER A 41 17.36 -39.35 18.01
C SER A 41 16.30 -40.41 18.35
N GLN A 42 15.03 -40.14 18.03
CA GLN A 42 13.90 -40.91 18.52
C GLN A 42 13.40 -41.96 17.52
N PRO A 43 12.80 -43.08 17.99
CA PRO A 43 12.22 -44.10 17.12
C PRO A 43 10.87 -43.64 16.54
N MET A 44 10.91 -42.74 15.56
CA MET A 44 9.73 -42.04 15.06
C MET A 44 8.65 -42.94 14.46
N ASP A 45 8.99 -44.06 13.81
CA ASP A 45 7.98 -45.02 13.32
C ASP A 45 7.14 -45.60 14.46
N PHE A 46 7.77 -45.83 15.61
CA PHE A 46 7.10 -46.35 16.81
C PHE A 46 6.28 -45.26 17.51
N ILE A 47 6.84 -44.05 17.63
CA ILE A 47 6.14 -42.89 18.20
C ILE A 47 4.90 -42.56 17.37
N ALA A 48 5.04 -42.47 16.05
CA ALA A 48 3.95 -42.18 15.13
C ALA A 48 2.79 -43.16 15.33
N HIS A 49 3.07 -44.46 15.43
CA HIS A 49 2.04 -45.48 15.63
C HIS A 49 1.16 -45.18 16.85
N PHE A 50 1.78 -44.88 18.00
CA PHE A 50 1.02 -44.57 19.21
C PHE A 50 0.32 -43.21 19.17
N LEU A 51 0.90 -42.21 18.50
CA LEU A 51 0.21 -40.92 18.31
C LEU A 51 -1.05 -41.09 17.44
N HIS A 52 -0.96 -41.84 16.35
CA HIS A 52 -2.12 -42.18 15.50
C HIS A 52 -3.16 -43.00 16.27
N HIS A 53 -2.75 -43.95 17.10
CA HIS A 53 -3.66 -44.73 17.93
C HIS A 53 -4.33 -43.89 19.03
N LEU A 54 -3.60 -43.04 19.73
CA LEU A 54 -4.15 -42.15 20.75
C LEU A 54 -5.12 -41.11 20.15
N TYR A 55 -4.87 -40.70 18.91
CA TYR A 55 -5.71 -39.76 18.19
C TYR A 55 -7.12 -40.31 17.88
N THR A 56 -7.33 -41.63 17.84
CA THR A 56 -8.67 -42.22 17.66
C THR A 56 -9.60 -42.01 18.86
N SER A 57 -9.13 -41.34 19.92
CA SER A 57 -9.94 -40.92 21.07
C SER A 57 -11.09 -39.99 20.64
N GLN A 58 -12.27 -40.18 21.24
CA GLN A 58 -13.41 -39.29 21.02
C GLN A 58 -13.26 -37.91 21.70
N ASN A 59 -12.36 -37.79 22.68
CA ASN A 59 -12.15 -36.56 23.44
C ASN A 59 -11.28 -35.55 22.66
N SER A 60 -11.81 -34.36 22.37
CA SER A 60 -11.11 -33.31 21.63
C SER A 60 -9.87 -32.78 22.35
N SER A 61 -9.85 -32.70 23.69
CA SER A 61 -8.68 -32.28 24.46
C SER A 61 -7.52 -33.28 24.35
N VAL A 62 -7.83 -34.57 24.21
CA VAL A 62 -6.81 -35.60 23.93
C VAL A 62 -6.22 -35.37 22.54
N ARG A 63 -7.06 -35.22 21.51
CA ARG A 63 -6.62 -34.96 20.13
C ARG A 63 -5.81 -33.66 20.01
N ALA A 64 -6.24 -32.60 20.69
CA ALA A 64 -5.50 -31.33 20.79
C ALA A 64 -4.11 -31.51 21.41
N SER A 65 -3.99 -32.34 22.45
CA SER A 65 -2.69 -32.62 23.10
C SER A 65 -1.78 -33.45 22.19
N ILE A 66 -2.32 -34.39 21.43
CA ILE A 66 -1.56 -35.13 20.39
C ILE A 66 -1.03 -34.19 19.31
N LEU A 67 -1.85 -33.26 18.82
CA LEU A 67 -1.41 -32.26 17.84
C LEU A 67 -0.32 -31.32 18.40
N ARG A 68 -0.37 -30.97 19.68
CA ARG A 68 0.68 -30.18 20.36
C ARG A 68 1.98 -30.96 20.50
N ILE A 69 1.93 -32.25 20.81
CA ILE A 69 3.09 -33.13 20.78
C ILE A 69 3.68 -33.18 19.36
N ILE A 70 2.86 -33.39 18.33
CA ILE A 70 3.31 -33.39 16.92
C ILE A 70 3.97 -32.05 16.57
N THR A 71 3.39 -30.93 17.01
CA THR A 71 3.96 -29.59 16.80
C THR A 71 5.36 -29.48 17.40
N ASN A 72 5.54 -29.92 18.65
CA ASN A 72 6.85 -29.85 19.32
C ASN A 72 7.88 -30.75 18.64
N LEU A 73 7.48 -31.96 18.22
CA LEU A 73 8.34 -32.88 17.48
C LEU A 73 8.76 -32.31 16.11
N GLU A 74 7.85 -31.63 15.41
CA GLU A 74 8.12 -30.95 14.14
C GLU A 74 9.11 -29.78 14.33
N ILE A 75 8.91 -28.95 15.36
CA ILE A 75 9.83 -27.84 15.71
C ILE A 75 11.25 -28.37 16.00
N ASN A 76 11.36 -29.50 16.70
CA ASN A 76 12.64 -30.08 17.10
C ASN A 76 13.24 -31.03 16.04
N SER A 77 12.66 -31.09 14.84
CA SER A 77 13.16 -31.93 13.74
C SER A 77 14.00 -31.11 12.75
N ASN A 78 14.99 -31.76 12.12
CA ASN A 78 15.78 -31.14 11.05
C ASN A 78 15.07 -31.17 9.69
N LYS A 79 14.03 -32.00 9.55
CA LYS A 79 13.21 -32.16 8.34
C LYS A 79 11.76 -32.29 8.72
N SER A 80 10.84 -31.87 7.86
CA SER A 80 9.42 -32.07 8.14
C SER A 80 9.10 -33.55 8.33
N ILE A 81 8.45 -33.86 9.46
CA ILE A 81 7.99 -35.19 9.81
C ILE A 81 6.50 -35.37 9.50
N VAL A 82 5.81 -34.29 9.15
CA VAL A 82 4.36 -34.24 8.96
C VAL A 82 3.87 -35.20 7.86
N GLU A 83 4.41 -35.13 6.64
CA GLU A 83 4.00 -36.06 5.55
C GLU A 83 4.63 -37.45 5.71
N LYS A 84 5.89 -37.52 6.13
CA LYS A 84 6.64 -38.78 6.25
C LYS A 84 5.92 -39.79 7.14
N TYR A 85 5.37 -39.36 8.27
CA TYR A 85 4.64 -40.21 9.21
C TYR A 85 3.12 -40.01 9.16
N GLN A 86 2.61 -39.42 8.07
CA GLN A 86 1.19 -39.24 7.81
C GLN A 86 0.44 -38.41 8.87
N PHE A 87 1.13 -37.51 9.56
CA PHE A 87 0.51 -36.57 10.50
C PHE A 87 -0.30 -35.48 9.77
N ASP A 88 0.01 -35.20 8.50
CA ASP A 88 -0.81 -34.36 7.62
C ASP A 88 -2.27 -34.84 7.60
N LYS A 89 -2.50 -36.15 7.57
CA LYS A 89 -3.83 -36.78 7.60
C LYS A 89 -4.54 -36.62 8.95
N ILE A 90 -3.78 -36.62 10.06
CA ILE A 90 -4.31 -36.31 11.40
C ILE A 90 -4.78 -34.86 11.45
N VAL A 91 -3.93 -33.93 11.01
CA VAL A 91 -4.23 -32.50 10.96
C VAL A 91 -5.47 -32.23 10.10
N ALA A 92 -5.52 -32.83 8.90
CA ALA A 92 -6.68 -32.75 8.02
C ALA A 92 -7.96 -33.28 8.68
N ALA A 93 -7.88 -34.42 9.38
CA ALA A 93 -9.01 -35.00 10.10
C ALA A 93 -9.50 -34.13 11.27
N SER A 94 -8.61 -33.39 11.96
CA SER A 94 -8.98 -32.44 13.01
C SER A 94 -9.68 -31.20 12.45
N LEU A 95 -9.24 -30.69 11.30
CA LEU A 95 -9.89 -29.56 10.63
C LEU A 95 -11.30 -29.92 10.13
N ASP A 96 -11.46 -31.13 9.59
CA ASP A 96 -12.73 -31.65 9.08
C ASP A 96 -13.70 -32.11 10.20
N GLN A 97 -13.34 -32.01 11.50
CA GLN A 97 -14.27 -32.32 12.58
C GLN A 97 -15.47 -31.37 12.59
N LYS A 98 -16.67 -31.93 12.82
CA LYS A 98 -17.89 -31.15 12.98
C LYS A 98 -17.74 -30.09 14.07
N ILE A 99 -18.14 -28.88 13.75
CA ILE A 99 -18.17 -27.77 14.72
C ILE A 99 -19.23 -28.11 15.77
N PRO A 100 -18.92 -28.02 17.08
CA PRO A 100 -19.92 -28.18 18.13
C PRO A 100 -21.07 -27.20 17.94
N ASP A 101 -22.30 -27.62 18.20
CA ASP A 101 -23.48 -26.75 18.24
C ASP A 101 -24.03 -26.72 19.68
N PRO A 102 -23.99 -25.57 20.39
CA PRO A 102 -23.54 -24.25 19.95
C PRO A 102 -22.02 -24.14 19.75
N PRO A 103 -21.54 -23.24 18.86
CA PRO A 103 -20.12 -23.06 18.61
C PRO A 103 -19.39 -22.63 19.88
N VAL A 104 -18.36 -23.39 20.25
CA VAL A 104 -17.47 -23.06 21.36
C VAL A 104 -16.70 -21.77 21.06
N LYS A 105 -16.47 -20.95 22.09
CA LYS A 105 -15.69 -19.70 21.97
C LYS A 105 -14.26 -19.97 21.47
N ILE A 106 -13.69 -21.12 21.83
CA ILE A 106 -12.34 -21.57 21.48
C ILE A 106 -12.39 -23.08 21.20
N ASP A 107 -12.05 -23.50 19.98
CA ASP A 107 -11.86 -24.90 19.59
C ASP A 107 -10.36 -25.24 19.70
N GLU A 108 -9.95 -25.80 20.84
CA GLU A 108 -8.54 -26.11 21.13
C GLU A 108 -7.93 -27.09 20.14
N GLU A 109 -8.71 -28.03 19.61
CA GLU A 109 -8.25 -29.02 18.64
C GLU A 109 -7.88 -28.35 17.32
N LYS A 110 -8.77 -27.51 16.78
CA LYS A 110 -8.48 -26.75 15.55
C LYS A 110 -7.34 -25.77 15.74
N LEU A 111 -7.23 -25.11 16.90
CA LEU A 111 -6.09 -24.24 17.18
C LEU A 111 -4.76 -24.98 17.20
N ALA A 112 -4.72 -26.18 17.80
CA ALA A 112 -3.54 -27.03 17.75
C ALA A 112 -3.23 -27.47 16.30
N ALA A 113 -4.24 -27.78 15.49
CA ALA A 113 -4.08 -28.12 14.08
C ALA A 113 -3.48 -26.95 13.29
N PHE A 114 -4.01 -25.73 13.44
CA PHE A 114 -3.44 -24.53 12.82
C PHE A 114 -1.99 -24.28 13.26
N LYS A 115 -1.64 -24.57 14.52
CA LYS A 115 -0.26 -24.41 15.00
C LYS A 115 0.72 -25.33 14.26
N VAL A 116 0.34 -26.58 13.99
CA VAL A 116 1.14 -27.51 13.16
C VAL A 116 1.36 -26.93 11.76
N ILE A 117 0.30 -26.41 11.14
CA ILE A 117 0.35 -25.82 9.79
C ILE A 117 1.30 -24.62 9.74
N MET A 118 1.18 -23.71 10.70
CA MET A 118 2.04 -22.52 10.77
C MET A 118 3.52 -22.88 11.01
N VAL A 119 3.80 -23.93 11.79
CA VAL A 119 5.16 -24.45 11.97
C VAL A 119 5.71 -25.02 10.66
N GLY A 120 4.91 -25.81 9.94
CA GLY A 120 5.28 -26.37 8.63
C GLY A 120 5.67 -25.29 7.62
N LEU A 121 4.84 -24.24 7.51
CA LEU A 121 5.13 -23.09 6.63
C LEU A 121 6.38 -22.32 7.07
N LYS A 122 6.52 -22.02 8.37
CA LYS A 122 7.59 -21.16 8.87
C LYS A 122 8.97 -21.82 8.83
N TYR A 123 9.07 -23.10 9.18
CA TYR A 123 10.37 -23.78 9.33
C TYR A 123 10.75 -24.62 8.12
N PHE A 124 9.77 -25.14 7.38
CA PHE A 124 10.03 -26.08 6.28
C PHE A 124 9.50 -25.59 4.94
N SER A 125 8.73 -24.51 4.89
CA SER A 125 8.14 -23.99 3.65
C SER A 125 7.28 -25.03 2.92
N VAL A 126 6.64 -25.95 3.65
CA VAL A 126 5.79 -27.02 3.09
C VAL A 126 4.35 -26.87 3.56
N LEU A 127 3.40 -27.10 2.65
CA LEU A 127 1.99 -27.24 2.96
C LEU A 127 1.39 -28.46 2.25
N PRO A 128 1.22 -29.60 2.95
CA PRO A 128 0.72 -30.84 2.36
C PRO A 128 -0.66 -30.70 1.71
N LEU A 129 -0.88 -31.38 0.58
CA LEU A 129 -2.13 -31.31 -0.18
C LEU A 129 -3.36 -31.72 0.64
N SER A 130 -3.22 -32.72 1.53
CA SER A 130 -4.27 -33.17 2.44
C SER A 130 -4.78 -32.06 3.36
N ILE A 131 -3.87 -31.24 3.87
CA ILE A 131 -4.17 -30.07 4.71
C ILE A 131 -4.83 -28.98 3.87
N ILE A 132 -4.33 -28.70 2.66
CA ILE A 132 -4.95 -27.71 1.76
C ILE A 132 -6.41 -28.08 1.45
N ARG A 133 -6.69 -29.35 1.12
CA ARG A 133 -8.07 -29.84 0.90
C ARG A 133 -8.94 -29.72 2.14
N ALA A 134 -8.40 -29.98 3.33
CA ALA A 134 -9.15 -29.81 4.58
C ALA A 134 -9.41 -28.33 4.91
N LEU A 135 -8.47 -27.42 4.61
CA LEU A 135 -8.67 -25.97 4.74
C LEU A 135 -9.75 -25.46 3.80
N ILE A 136 -9.78 -25.92 2.55
CA ILE A 136 -10.84 -25.59 1.57
C ILE A 136 -12.20 -26.10 2.06
N SER A 137 -12.25 -27.35 2.53
CA SER A 137 -13.46 -27.95 3.11
C SER A 137 -13.97 -27.17 4.33
N LEU A 138 -13.06 -26.77 5.23
CA LEU A 138 -13.38 -25.98 6.40
C LEU A 138 -13.88 -24.58 6.01
N TYR A 139 -13.24 -23.90 5.05
CA TYR A 139 -13.67 -22.58 4.58
C TYR A 139 -15.11 -22.59 4.04
N ASN A 140 -15.49 -23.67 3.35
CA ASN A 140 -16.84 -23.83 2.82
C ASN A 140 -17.86 -24.29 3.88
N ALA A 141 -17.41 -24.62 5.10
CA ALA A 141 -18.30 -25.07 6.17
C ALA A 141 -19.12 -23.89 6.72
N PRO A 142 -20.43 -24.03 6.92
CA PRO A 142 -21.24 -22.96 7.50
C PRO A 142 -20.88 -22.73 8.98
N LYS A 143 -20.99 -21.46 9.44
CA LYS A 143 -20.93 -21.05 10.86
C LYS A 143 -19.57 -21.26 11.57
N HIS A 144 -18.50 -20.65 11.07
CA HIS A 144 -17.21 -20.57 11.78
C HIS A 144 -16.50 -19.20 11.66
N ASN A 145 -15.52 -18.96 12.55
CA ASN A 145 -14.76 -17.70 12.61
C ASN A 145 -13.36 -17.76 11.96
N TYR A 146 -12.99 -18.90 11.36
CA TYR A 146 -11.64 -19.12 10.79
C TYR A 146 -11.40 -18.60 9.36
N HIS A 147 -12.38 -18.00 8.68
CA HIS A 147 -12.24 -17.57 7.27
C HIS A 147 -10.98 -16.74 7.01
N LYS A 148 -10.73 -15.71 7.83
CA LYS A 148 -9.56 -14.84 7.68
C LYS A 148 -8.25 -15.60 7.87
N LEU A 149 -8.19 -16.49 8.86
CA LEU A 149 -6.99 -17.28 9.15
C LEU A 149 -6.68 -18.26 8.00
N ILE A 150 -7.70 -18.94 7.47
CA ILE A 150 -7.54 -19.87 6.35
C ILE A 150 -7.01 -19.13 5.11
N VAL A 151 -7.58 -17.97 4.78
CA VAL A 151 -7.11 -17.13 3.67
C VAL A 151 -5.65 -16.72 3.88
N SER A 152 -5.27 -16.29 5.09
CA SER A 152 -3.88 -15.94 5.40
C SER A 152 -2.92 -17.12 5.26
N ILE A 153 -3.31 -18.32 5.74
CA ILE A 153 -2.49 -19.54 5.63
C ILE A 153 -2.27 -19.93 4.16
N LEU A 154 -3.33 -19.93 3.34
CA LEU A 154 -3.23 -20.25 1.93
C LEU A 154 -2.37 -19.21 1.18
N ALA A 155 -2.52 -17.92 1.51
CA ALA A 155 -1.74 -16.84 0.93
C ALA A 155 -0.25 -16.96 1.27
N GLU A 156 0.08 -17.23 2.54
CA GLU A 156 1.44 -17.51 3.00
C GLU A 156 2.02 -18.76 2.34
N GLY A 157 1.18 -19.80 2.17
CA GLY A 157 1.52 -21.00 1.41
C GLY A 157 2.01 -20.68 -0.01
N ILE A 158 1.27 -19.86 -0.78
CA ILE A 158 1.68 -19.47 -2.14
C ILE A 158 2.98 -18.63 -2.16
N LEU A 159 3.18 -17.80 -1.14
CA LEU A 159 4.36 -16.93 -1.05
C LEU A 159 5.64 -17.70 -0.71
N VAL A 160 5.53 -18.78 0.08
CA VAL A 160 6.67 -19.46 0.69
C VAL A 160 6.93 -20.86 0.10
N TYR A 161 5.87 -21.57 -0.32
CA TYR A 161 5.99 -22.92 -0.87
C TYR A 161 6.15 -22.85 -2.39
N ASP A 162 7.32 -23.26 -2.88
CA ASP A 162 7.64 -23.09 -4.29
C ASP A 162 6.75 -23.94 -5.22
N ASP A 163 6.38 -25.14 -4.76
CA ASP A 163 5.59 -26.14 -5.48
C ASP A 163 4.12 -26.20 -4.99
N PHE A 164 3.54 -25.04 -4.68
CA PHE A 164 2.15 -24.96 -4.24
C PHE A 164 1.19 -25.58 -5.29
N PRO A 165 0.27 -26.47 -4.89
CA PRO A 165 -0.54 -27.22 -5.85
C PRO A 165 -1.57 -26.33 -6.57
N ASP A 166 -1.73 -26.59 -7.86
CA ASP A 166 -2.66 -25.87 -8.73
C ASP A 166 -4.11 -26.31 -8.49
N LEU A 167 -4.77 -25.68 -7.50
CA LEU A 167 -6.16 -25.93 -7.13
C LEU A 167 -7.06 -24.74 -7.47
N GLU A 168 -8.07 -24.97 -8.31
CA GLU A 168 -9.06 -23.94 -8.69
C GLU A 168 -9.85 -23.40 -7.49
N GLU A 169 -10.10 -24.24 -6.48
CA GLU A 169 -10.87 -23.82 -5.30
C GLU A 169 -10.11 -22.78 -4.46
N VAL A 170 -8.77 -22.85 -4.41
CA VAL A 170 -7.95 -21.83 -3.72
C VAL A 170 -8.08 -20.47 -4.41
N SER A 171 -8.06 -20.48 -5.74
CA SER A 171 -8.26 -19.26 -6.54
C SER A 171 -9.64 -18.66 -6.29
N SER A 172 -10.67 -19.52 -6.23
CA SER A 172 -12.04 -19.11 -5.93
C SER A 172 -12.17 -18.47 -4.55
N ILE A 173 -11.56 -19.06 -3.52
CA ILE A 173 -11.55 -18.52 -2.15
C ILE A 173 -10.99 -17.10 -2.11
N PHE A 174 -9.86 -16.84 -2.76
CA PHE A 174 -9.26 -15.49 -2.73
C PHE A 174 -10.08 -14.49 -3.52
N ILE A 175 -10.63 -14.87 -4.67
CA ILE A 175 -11.45 -13.98 -5.48
C ILE A 175 -12.72 -13.63 -4.72
N ASP A 176 -13.46 -14.62 -4.22
CA ASP A 176 -14.66 -14.38 -3.43
C ASP A 176 -14.35 -13.45 -2.26
N LYS A 177 -13.19 -13.62 -1.60
CA LYS A 177 -12.79 -12.73 -0.51
C LYS A 177 -12.48 -11.29 -0.94
N VAL A 178 -11.82 -11.12 -2.08
CA VAL A 178 -11.55 -9.81 -2.67
C VAL A 178 -12.85 -9.15 -3.14
N MET A 179 -13.78 -9.92 -3.69
CA MET A 179 -15.09 -9.44 -4.12
C MET A 179 -15.97 -9.00 -2.95
N GLU A 180 -15.84 -9.63 -1.77
CA GLU A 180 -16.52 -9.20 -0.55
C GLU A 180 -15.97 -7.89 0.02
N ASN A 181 -14.65 -7.76 0.16
CA ASN A 181 -14.01 -6.79 1.05
C ASN A 181 -12.96 -5.87 0.39
N GLN A 182 -12.63 -6.04 -0.89
CA GLN A 182 -11.57 -5.28 -1.59
C GLN A 182 -10.20 -5.34 -0.87
N ASP A 183 -9.85 -6.50 -0.33
CA ASP A 183 -8.64 -6.68 0.47
C ASP A 183 -7.37 -6.38 -0.34
N GLN A 184 -6.71 -5.26 -0.01
CA GLN A 184 -5.51 -4.78 -0.71
C GLN A 184 -4.33 -5.75 -0.60
N SER A 185 -4.26 -6.56 0.47
CA SER A 185 -3.20 -7.54 0.63
C SER A 185 -3.31 -8.68 -0.40
N LEU A 186 -4.53 -9.14 -0.67
CA LEU A 186 -4.81 -10.16 -1.68
C LEU A 186 -4.63 -9.63 -3.10
N ILE A 187 -4.96 -8.36 -3.36
CA ILE A 187 -4.70 -7.73 -4.66
C ILE A 187 -3.18 -7.61 -4.90
N GLY A 188 -2.41 -7.26 -3.87
CA GLY A 188 -0.95 -7.33 -3.91
C GLY A 188 -0.42 -8.73 -4.17
N LEU A 189 -1.02 -9.75 -3.55
CA LEU A 189 -0.69 -11.16 -3.80
C LEU A 189 -0.96 -11.56 -5.25
N PHE A 190 -2.05 -11.11 -5.87
CA PHE A 190 -2.30 -11.37 -7.29
C PHE A 190 -1.20 -10.77 -8.17
N GLY A 191 -0.78 -9.53 -7.89
CA GLY A 191 0.36 -8.92 -8.56
C GLY A 191 1.64 -9.74 -8.43
N TYR A 192 1.90 -10.30 -7.24
CA TYR A 192 3.03 -11.20 -7.00
C TYR A 192 2.90 -12.54 -7.76
N ILE A 193 1.71 -13.15 -7.79
CA ILE A 193 1.45 -14.39 -8.54
C ILE A 193 1.68 -14.17 -10.04
N PHE A 194 1.25 -13.03 -10.58
CA PHE A 194 1.54 -12.65 -11.96
C PHE A 194 3.01 -12.35 -12.20
N GLU A 195 3.75 -11.88 -11.20
CA GLU A 195 5.20 -11.65 -11.31
C GLU A 195 6.00 -12.96 -11.29
N ARG A 196 5.63 -13.93 -10.44
CA ARG A 196 6.42 -15.16 -10.22
C ARG A 196 6.31 -16.17 -11.37
N GLN A 197 5.24 -16.12 -12.16
CA GLN A 197 4.98 -17.06 -13.29
C GLN A 197 4.90 -18.56 -12.93
N SER A 198 5.02 -18.93 -11.65
CA SER A 198 5.16 -20.33 -11.21
C SER A 198 3.87 -21.15 -11.20
N HIS A 199 2.69 -20.53 -11.33
CA HIS A 199 1.38 -21.20 -11.22
C HIS A 199 0.41 -20.77 -12.33
N ARG A 200 0.67 -21.16 -13.58
CA ARG A 200 -0.13 -20.71 -14.74
C ARG A 200 -1.59 -21.14 -14.69
N ALA A 201 -1.89 -22.35 -14.20
CA ALA A 201 -3.27 -22.79 -14.07
C ALA A 201 -4.03 -21.87 -13.11
N ILE A 202 -3.45 -21.61 -11.93
CA ILE A 202 -3.97 -20.66 -10.95
C ILE A 202 -4.17 -19.26 -11.57
N GLN A 203 -3.20 -18.73 -12.32
CA GLN A 203 -3.33 -17.44 -13.01
C GLN A 203 -4.52 -17.39 -13.98
N LYS A 204 -4.72 -18.46 -14.77
CA LYS A 204 -5.85 -18.56 -15.70
C LYS A 204 -7.18 -18.61 -14.96
N HIS A 205 -7.28 -19.41 -13.90
CA HIS A 205 -8.50 -19.46 -13.05
C HIS A 205 -8.79 -18.09 -12.40
N PHE A 206 -7.77 -17.40 -11.88
CA PHE A 206 -7.91 -16.03 -11.40
C PHE A 206 -8.50 -15.12 -12.45
N ALA A 207 -7.92 -15.12 -13.65
CA ALA A 207 -8.35 -14.24 -14.71
C ALA A 207 -9.77 -14.53 -15.18
N THR A 208 -10.11 -15.80 -15.41
CA THR A 208 -11.45 -16.21 -15.86
C THR A 208 -12.51 -15.82 -14.82
N ARG A 209 -12.24 -16.04 -13.53
CA ARG A 209 -13.22 -15.75 -12.48
C ARG A 209 -13.34 -14.25 -12.20
N LEU A 210 -12.24 -13.48 -12.23
CA LEU A 210 -12.28 -12.01 -12.15
C LEU A 210 -13.00 -11.36 -13.34
N ASN A 211 -12.89 -11.94 -14.54
CA ASN A 211 -13.59 -11.46 -15.73
C ASN A 211 -15.05 -11.93 -15.79
N SER A 212 -15.45 -12.95 -15.03
CA SER A 212 -16.80 -13.52 -15.07
C SER A 212 -17.94 -12.51 -14.81
N PRO A 213 -17.83 -11.52 -13.89
CA PRO A 213 -18.88 -10.53 -13.67
C PRO A 213 -19.18 -9.69 -14.91
N PHE A 214 -18.20 -9.49 -15.80
CA PHE A 214 -18.36 -8.72 -17.03
C PHE A 214 -19.13 -9.45 -18.12
N SER A 215 -19.35 -10.77 -17.96
CA SER A 215 -20.19 -11.58 -18.85
C SER A 215 -21.65 -11.62 -18.39
N ALA A 216 -21.94 -11.18 -17.15
CA ALA A 216 -23.29 -11.16 -16.61
C ALA A 216 -24.11 -9.97 -17.17
N MET A 217 -25.40 -10.20 -17.45
CA MET A 217 -26.28 -9.11 -17.89
C MET A 217 -26.72 -8.24 -16.69
N GLY A 218 -26.38 -6.95 -16.73
CA GLY A 218 -26.85 -5.93 -15.77
C GLY A 218 -25.80 -5.46 -14.76
N ASP A 219 -26.04 -4.29 -14.17
CA ASP A 219 -25.16 -3.71 -13.15
C ASP A 219 -25.36 -4.43 -11.82
N THR A 220 -24.35 -5.21 -11.42
CA THR A 220 -24.31 -5.89 -10.13
C THR A 220 -23.30 -5.22 -9.19
N LYS A 221 -23.50 -5.38 -7.88
CA LYS A 221 -22.49 -4.96 -6.88
C LYS A 221 -21.13 -5.61 -7.19
N ASP A 222 -21.15 -6.86 -7.62
CA ASP A 222 -19.96 -7.63 -8.00
C ASP A 222 -19.23 -6.98 -9.17
N LEU A 223 -19.94 -6.52 -10.20
CA LEU A 223 -19.34 -5.85 -11.35
C LEU A 223 -18.59 -4.55 -10.96
N THR A 224 -19.13 -3.77 -10.02
CA THR A 224 -18.44 -2.57 -9.51
C THR A 224 -17.16 -2.91 -8.75
N VAL A 225 -17.18 -3.96 -7.93
CA VAL A 225 -16.00 -4.41 -7.20
C VAL A 225 -14.95 -4.98 -8.15
N ALA A 226 -15.35 -5.83 -9.10
CA ALA A 226 -14.47 -6.38 -10.12
C ALA A 226 -13.78 -5.28 -10.93
N THR A 227 -14.50 -4.21 -11.28
CA THR A 227 -13.95 -3.02 -11.95
C THR A 227 -12.80 -2.41 -11.15
N ILE A 228 -12.98 -2.19 -9.84
CA ILE A 228 -11.93 -1.61 -8.98
C ILE A 228 -10.71 -2.53 -8.92
N VAL A 229 -10.94 -3.83 -8.72
CA VAL A 229 -9.88 -4.84 -8.56
C VAL A 229 -9.08 -4.99 -9.85
N ILE A 230 -9.74 -5.12 -11.00
CA ILE A 230 -9.07 -5.20 -12.32
C ILE A 230 -8.26 -3.94 -12.60
N THR A 231 -8.82 -2.76 -12.36
CA THR A 231 -8.09 -1.50 -12.51
C THR A 231 -6.83 -1.48 -11.62
N GLN A 232 -6.92 -1.93 -10.37
CA GLN A 232 -5.76 -2.00 -9.47
C GLN A 232 -4.70 -3.01 -9.93
N ILE A 233 -5.09 -4.17 -10.43
CA ILE A 233 -4.16 -5.17 -10.98
C ILE A 233 -3.44 -4.60 -12.20
N LEU A 234 -4.20 -4.03 -13.15
CA LEU A 234 -3.67 -3.52 -14.41
C LEU A 234 -2.67 -2.38 -14.20
N ARG A 235 -2.79 -1.56 -13.15
CA ARG A 235 -1.84 -0.49 -12.79
C ARG A 235 -0.42 -0.94 -12.47
N SER A 236 -0.18 -2.25 -12.37
CA SER A 236 1.16 -2.83 -12.17
C SER A 236 1.72 -3.41 -13.46
N TRP A 237 3.04 -3.37 -13.65
CA TRP A 237 3.67 -4.02 -14.81
C TRP A 237 3.34 -5.52 -14.93
N PRO A 238 3.39 -6.33 -13.85
CA PRO A 238 3.02 -7.74 -13.92
C PRO A 238 1.54 -7.94 -14.27
N GLY A 239 0.64 -7.14 -13.70
CA GLY A 239 -0.77 -7.20 -14.01
C GLY A 239 -1.09 -6.77 -15.45
N LEU A 240 -0.41 -5.75 -15.98
CA LEU A 240 -0.59 -5.33 -17.37
C LEU A 240 -0.05 -6.39 -18.35
N MET A 241 1.19 -6.84 -18.18
CA MET A 241 1.83 -7.77 -19.13
C MET A 241 1.25 -9.18 -19.03
N CYS A 242 1.09 -9.72 -17.83
CA CYS A 242 0.57 -11.07 -17.65
C CYS A 242 -0.95 -11.10 -17.77
N PHE A 243 -1.67 -10.46 -16.84
CA PHE A 243 -3.14 -10.52 -16.83
C PHE A 243 -3.78 -9.77 -18.00
N GLY A 244 -3.33 -8.55 -18.29
CA GLY A 244 -3.86 -7.72 -19.38
C GLY A 244 -3.58 -8.27 -20.77
N ILE A 245 -2.31 -8.56 -21.09
CA ILE A 245 -1.87 -8.91 -22.44
C ILE A 245 -1.77 -10.43 -22.65
N GLN A 246 -0.96 -11.13 -21.84
CA GLN A 246 -0.66 -12.56 -22.03
C GLN A 246 -1.89 -13.46 -21.85
N ILE A 247 -2.67 -13.22 -20.80
CA ILE A 247 -3.92 -13.97 -20.53
C ILE A 247 -5.07 -13.43 -21.40
N GLY A 248 -5.00 -12.17 -21.83
CA GLY A 248 -5.96 -11.58 -22.77
C GLY A 248 -7.10 -10.78 -22.14
N ALA A 249 -7.00 -10.37 -20.87
CA ALA A 249 -8.06 -9.61 -20.21
C ALA A 249 -8.35 -8.25 -20.89
N LEU A 250 -7.34 -7.53 -21.38
CA LEU A 250 -7.55 -6.26 -22.09
C LEU A 250 -8.30 -6.47 -23.42
N PRO A 251 -7.89 -7.39 -24.32
CA PRO A 251 -8.67 -7.75 -25.49
C PRO A 251 -10.12 -8.13 -25.17
N ASP A 252 -10.35 -8.90 -24.10
CA ASP A 252 -11.70 -9.30 -23.69
C ASP A 252 -12.54 -8.10 -23.25
N LEU A 253 -11.98 -7.18 -22.43
CA LEU A 253 -12.63 -5.91 -22.06
C LEU A 253 -12.99 -5.08 -23.30
N LEU A 254 -12.11 -5.04 -24.31
CA LEU A 254 -12.39 -4.36 -25.58
C LEU A 254 -13.44 -5.06 -26.44
N ARG A 255 -13.68 -6.38 -26.29
CA ARG A 255 -14.76 -7.07 -27.02
C ARG A 255 -16.12 -6.75 -26.42
N ILE A 256 -16.20 -6.60 -25.11
CA ILE A 256 -17.46 -6.34 -24.39
C ILE A 256 -17.81 -4.85 -24.27
N ILE A 257 -16.95 -3.94 -24.74
CA ILE A 257 -17.15 -2.49 -24.63
C ILE A 257 -18.52 -2.03 -25.18
N ASN A 258 -19.07 -2.72 -26.19
CA ASN A 258 -20.39 -2.43 -26.75
C ASN A 258 -21.54 -2.81 -25.81
N HIS A 259 -21.32 -3.76 -24.90
CA HIS A 259 -22.33 -4.26 -23.95
C HIS A 259 -22.23 -3.58 -22.57
N SER A 260 -21.01 -3.27 -22.12
CA SER A 260 -20.73 -2.71 -20.79
C SER A 260 -19.93 -1.40 -20.88
N THR A 261 -20.36 -0.49 -21.77
CA THR A 261 -19.64 0.74 -22.10
C THR A 261 -19.22 1.56 -20.87
N PRO A 262 -20.10 1.94 -19.92
CA PRO A 262 -19.72 2.83 -18.82
C PRO A 262 -18.58 2.27 -17.96
N ILE A 263 -18.57 0.96 -17.77
CA ILE A 263 -17.58 0.26 -16.94
C ILE A 263 -16.24 0.18 -17.66
N VAL A 264 -16.23 -0.24 -18.92
CA VAL A 264 -14.99 -0.34 -19.70
C VAL A 264 -14.38 1.04 -19.90
N LEU A 265 -15.19 2.08 -20.18
CA LEU A 265 -14.73 3.46 -20.25
C LEU A 265 -14.13 3.94 -18.91
N LYS A 266 -14.76 3.57 -17.78
CA LYS A 266 -14.20 3.88 -16.45
C LYS A 266 -12.84 3.23 -16.24
N ILE A 267 -12.67 1.95 -16.57
CA ILE A 267 -11.37 1.26 -16.48
C ILE A 267 -10.33 1.97 -17.35
N LEU A 268 -10.67 2.30 -18.61
CA LEU A 268 -9.75 2.97 -19.51
C LEU A 268 -9.37 4.37 -19.00
N ASN A 269 -10.32 5.17 -18.51
CA ASN A 269 -10.06 6.48 -17.93
C ASN A 269 -9.20 6.39 -16.65
N ASP A 270 -9.37 5.34 -15.85
CA ASP A 270 -8.60 5.12 -14.62
C ASP A 270 -7.19 4.52 -14.87
N LEU A 271 -6.86 4.19 -16.13
CA LEU A 271 -5.56 3.65 -16.57
C LEU A 271 -4.81 4.58 -17.52
N LEU A 272 -5.50 5.35 -18.36
CA LEU A 272 -4.91 6.20 -19.39
C LEU A 272 -4.72 7.64 -18.91
N PHE A 273 -3.55 7.87 -18.34
CA PHE A 273 -3.08 9.16 -17.81
C PHE A 273 -2.39 9.99 -18.91
N ILE A 274 -3.06 10.16 -20.06
CA ILE A 274 -2.46 10.72 -21.29
C ILE A 274 -2.36 12.26 -21.25
N ASP A 275 -3.20 12.93 -20.46
CA ASP A 275 -3.22 14.39 -20.33
C ASP A 275 -2.29 14.92 -19.22
N GLY A 276 -1.33 14.10 -18.78
CA GLY A 276 -0.35 14.49 -17.77
C GLY A 276 0.70 15.48 -18.31
N PRO A 277 1.51 16.07 -17.40
CA PRO A 277 2.67 16.86 -17.78
C PRO A 277 3.81 15.95 -18.30
N ASP A 278 4.67 16.51 -19.14
CA ASP A 278 5.88 15.82 -19.59
C ASP A 278 6.74 15.36 -18.38
N GLN A 279 7.39 14.20 -18.50
CA GLN A 279 8.23 13.58 -17.47
C GLN A 279 7.48 13.06 -16.25
N SER A 280 6.18 12.80 -16.40
CA SER A 280 5.40 12.08 -15.39
C SER A 280 5.94 10.64 -15.22
N VAL A 281 5.92 10.13 -14.00
CA VAL A 281 6.43 8.77 -13.69
C VAL A 281 5.66 7.65 -14.38
N VAL A 282 4.43 7.94 -14.82
CA VAL A 282 3.56 6.99 -15.53
C VAL A 282 3.59 7.14 -17.05
N ASP A 283 4.33 8.10 -17.62
CA ASP A 283 4.33 8.35 -19.08
C ASP A 283 4.68 7.11 -19.89
N CYS A 284 5.72 6.38 -19.47
CA CYS A 284 6.14 5.15 -20.15
C CYS A 284 5.07 4.05 -20.06
N TYR A 285 4.44 3.87 -18.90
CA TYR A 285 3.33 2.93 -18.71
C TYR A 285 2.13 3.31 -19.60
N THR A 286 1.71 4.57 -19.55
CA THR A 286 0.59 5.10 -20.32
C THR A 286 0.85 4.99 -21.82
N GLY A 287 2.05 5.34 -22.28
CA GLY A 287 2.44 5.24 -23.68
C GLY A 287 2.44 3.80 -24.18
N PHE A 288 2.96 2.85 -23.38
CA PHE A 288 2.90 1.42 -23.71
C PHE A 288 1.46 0.89 -23.79
N LEU A 289 0.62 1.20 -22.79
CA LEU A 289 -0.79 0.81 -22.80
C LEU A 289 -1.53 1.44 -23.99
N PHE A 290 -1.32 2.73 -24.24
CA PHE A 290 -1.96 3.44 -25.35
C PHE A 290 -1.56 2.84 -26.69
N TYR A 291 -0.27 2.58 -26.92
CA TYR A 291 0.20 1.89 -28.11
C TYR A 291 -0.45 0.52 -28.29
N TYR A 292 -0.52 -0.28 -27.22
CA TYR A 292 -1.18 -1.58 -27.26
C TYR A 292 -2.67 -1.46 -27.63
N LEU A 293 -3.38 -0.49 -27.05
CA LEU A 293 -4.80 -0.25 -27.36
C LEU A 293 -5.00 0.22 -28.81
N LEU A 294 -4.12 1.07 -29.34
CA LEU A 294 -4.14 1.49 -30.75
C LEU A 294 -3.97 0.27 -31.67
N LYS A 295 -3.02 -0.62 -31.39
CA LYS A 295 -2.82 -1.87 -32.14
C LYS A 295 -4.02 -2.82 -32.08
N ASN A 296 -4.85 -2.70 -31.05
CA ASN A 296 -6.07 -3.50 -30.86
C ASN A 296 -7.36 -2.77 -31.32
N GLY A 297 -7.24 -1.68 -32.06
CA GLY A 297 -8.36 -1.00 -32.72
C GLY A 297 -9.30 -0.25 -31.78
N ILE A 298 -8.76 0.39 -30.72
CA ILE A 298 -9.56 1.16 -29.76
C ILE A 298 -10.29 2.33 -30.40
N LEU A 299 -9.68 3.02 -31.38
CA LEU A 299 -10.25 4.22 -31.98
C LEU A 299 -11.49 3.88 -32.81
N GLU A 300 -11.43 2.79 -33.56
CA GLU A 300 -12.54 2.28 -34.37
C GLU A 300 -13.73 1.89 -33.48
N LYS A 301 -13.45 1.18 -32.38
CA LYS A 301 -14.47 0.77 -31.40
C LYS A 301 -15.11 1.97 -30.71
N LEU A 302 -14.32 2.93 -30.23
CA LEU A 302 -14.87 4.13 -29.61
C LEU A 302 -15.67 4.98 -30.61
N SER A 303 -15.25 5.05 -31.88
CA SER A 303 -16.00 5.74 -32.93
C SER A 303 -17.34 5.08 -33.27
N GLU A 304 -17.46 3.76 -33.09
CA GLU A 304 -18.73 3.05 -33.23
C GLU A 304 -19.69 3.42 -32.10
N ILE A 305 -19.19 3.44 -30.86
CA ILE A 305 -19.96 3.66 -29.63
C ILE A 305 -20.32 5.13 -29.42
N SER A 306 -19.45 6.05 -29.87
CA SER A 306 -19.60 7.49 -29.70
C SER A 306 -20.87 8.05 -30.33
N LYS A 307 -21.54 7.30 -31.21
CA LYS A 307 -22.86 7.64 -31.75
C LYS A 307 -23.94 7.71 -30.67
N ASN A 308 -23.80 6.94 -29.59
CA ASN A 308 -24.83 6.73 -28.57
C ASN A 308 -24.38 7.07 -27.14
N ASN A 309 -23.10 7.38 -26.91
CA ASN A 309 -22.55 7.60 -25.56
C ASN A 309 -21.60 8.82 -25.52
N GLU A 310 -21.90 9.79 -24.65
CA GLU A 310 -21.13 11.04 -24.51
C GLU A 310 -19.74 10.80 -23.90
N ASP A 311 -19.60 9.90 -22.93
CA ASP A 311 -18.30 9.56 -22.33
C ASP A 311 -17.35 8.92 -23.34
N ALA A 312 -17.89 8.12 -24.27
CA ALA A 312 -17.11 7.57 -25.38
C ALA A 312 -16.63 8.66 -26.34
N VAL A 313 -17.46 9.68 -26.61
CA VAL A 313 -17.06 10.87 -27.40
C VAL A 313 -15.93 11.62 -26.69
N ASN A 314 -16.05 11.82 -25.37
CA ASN A 314 -15.05 12.53 -24.58
C ASN A 314 -13.71 11.80 -24.59
N LEU A 315 -13.71 10.48 -24.37
CA LEU A 315 -12.49 9.66 -24.41
C LEU A 315 -11.91 9.63 -25.84
N LEU A 316 -12.72 9.43 -26.88
CA LEU A 316 -12.24 9.43 -28.27
C LEU A 316 -11.57 10.76 -28.63
N ASN A 317 -12.21 11.89 -28.29
CA ASN A 317 -11.65 13.22 -28.52
C ASN A 317 -10.36 13.45 -27.74
N LEU A 318 -10.23 12.89 -26.54
CA LEU A 318 -8.99 12.92 -25.79
C LEU A 318 -7.91 12.12 -26.52
N LEU A 319 -8.17 10.85 -26.84
CA LEU A 319 -7.19 9.97 -27.50
C LEU A 319 -6.72 10.53 -28.85
N LEU A 320 -7.62 11.08 -29.67
CA LEU A 320 -7.28 11.65 -30.98
C LEU A 320 -6.32 12.86 -30.88
N ARG A 321 -6.33 13.62 -29.78
CA ARG A 321 -5.38 14.73 -29.58
C ARG A 321 -3.95 14.25 -29.40
N TYR A 322 -3.77 13.05 -28.85
CA TYR A 322 -2.48 12.47 -28.51
C TYR A 322 -2.05 11.34 -29.45
N ALA A 323 -2.97 10.82 -30.27
CA ALA A 323 -2.67 9.76 -31.21
C ALA A 323 -1.65 10.22 -32.28
N PRO A 324 -0.74 9.35 -32.74
CA PRO A 324 0.19 9.69 -33.81
C PRO A 324 -0.55 10.08 -35.10
N PRO A 325 0.02 10.98 -35.94
CA PRO A 325 -0.61 11.42 -37.19
C PRO A 325 -0.98 10.28 -38.16
N ASP A 326 -0.23 9.17 -38.12
CA ASP A 326 -0.39 8.02 -39.00
C ASP A 326 -1.48 7.03 -38.55
N SER A 327 -2.04 7.22 -37.34
CA SER A 327 -3.07 6.33 -36.77
C SER A 327 -4.48 6.57 -37.35
N THR A 328 -4.62 7.36 -38.41
CA THR A 328 -5.90 7.93 -38.83
C THR A 328 -6.68 7.09 -39.84
N LEU A 329 -7.69 6.35 -39.38
CA LEU A 329 -8.88 5.98 -40.17
C LEU A 329 -10.10 6.88 -39.87
N CYS A 330 -10.17 7.53 -38.71
CA CYS A 330 -11.27 8.43 -38.32
C CYS A 330 -10.93 9.91 -38.52
N LYS A 331 -10.95 10.40 -39.77
CA LYS A 331 -10.87 11.86 -40.07
C LYS A 331 -12.23 12.57 -40.17
N SER A 332 -13.32 11.90 -39.83
CA SER A 332 -14.59 12.60 -39.62
C SER A 332 -15.16 12.19 -38.28
N ILE A 333 -15.38 13.17 -37.39
CA ILE A 333 -16.54 13.32 -36.50
C ILE A 333 -16.20 14.35 -35.39
N TYR A 334 -17.07 15.37 -35.35
CA TYR A 334 -17.39 16.28 -34.24
C TYR A 334 -16.24 17.05 -33.53
N HIS A 335 -16.01 18.28 -33.99
CA HIS A 335 -15.58 19.35 -33.09
C HIS A 335 -16.78 19.79 -32.23
N PRO A 336 -16.79 19.58 -30.90
CA PRO A 336 -17.72 20.30 -30.06
C PRO A 336 -17.38 21.78 -30.14
N LYS A 337 -18.38 22.62 -30.45
CA LYS A 337 -18.25 24.09 -30.42
C LYS A 337 -17.64 24.46 -29.06
N ALA A 338 -16.40 24.95 -29.07
CA ALA A 338 -15.77 25.49 -27.89
C ALA A 338 -16.71 26.56 -27.31
N ARG A 339 -17.29 26.29 -26.14
CA ARG A 339 -17.80 27.35 -25.29
C ARG A 339 -16.56 28.09 -24.82
N ILE A 340 -16.31 29.24 -25.43
CA ILE A 340 -15.40 30.24 -24.91
C ILE A 340 -15.94 30.60 -23.52
N ASP A 341 -15.23 30.17 -22.48
CA ASP A 341 -15.48 30.63 -21.13
C ASP A 341 -14.98 32.08 -21.05
N TYR A 342 -15.92 33.02 -20.91
CA TYR A 342 -15.63 34.46 -20.86
C TYR A 342 -15.12 34.91 -19.48
N THR A 343 -14.84 34.00 -18.55
CA THR A 343 -14.51 34.36 -17.16
C THR A 343 -13.05 34.76 -16.92
N GLU A 344 -12.15 34.51 -17.87
CA GLU A 344 -10.75 34.94 -17.81
C GLU A 344 -10.33 35.67 -19.09
N SER A 345 -10.65 36.95 -19.18
CA SER A 345 -9.90 37.82 -20.09
C SER A 345 -9.68 39.19 -19.46
N GLU A 346 -8.41 39.58 -19.39
CA GLU A 346 -7.89 40.90 -19.00
C GLU A 346 -8.37 42.04 -19.91
N ASN A 347 -9.30 41.77 -20.83
CA ASN A 347 -9.79 42.70 -21.86
C ASN A 347 -11.02 43.53 -21.45
N ILE A 348 -11.32 43.65 -20.16
CA ILE A 348 -12.30 44.62 -19.67
C ILE A 348 -11.79 46.05 -19.91
N TYR A 349 -10.48 46.30 -19.76
CA TYR A 349 -9.89 47.62 -20.01
C TYR A 349 -10.07 48.10 -21.46
N LEU A 350 -9.99 47.18 -22.43
CA LEU A 350 -10.15 47.46 -23.87
C LEU A 350 -11.62 47.60 -24.30
N LYS A 351 -12.57 46.96 -23.60
CA LYS A 351 -14.02 47.18 -23.82
C LYS A 351 -14.55 48.46 -23.17
N VAL A 352 -13.86 48.96 -22.15
CA VAL A 352 -14.30 50.13 -21.38
C VAL A 352 -13.84 51.45 -22.01
N SER A 353 -12.72 51.48 -22.74
CA SER A 353 -12.34 52.65 -23.57
C SER A 353 -13.38 52.95 -24.66
N GLN A 354 -14.13 51.95 -25.11
CA GLN A 354 -15.19 52.09 -26.11
C GLN A 354 -16.49 52.73 -25.57
N ASN A 355 -16.70 52.77 -24.25
CA ASN A 355 -17.90 53.38 -23.62
C ASN A 355 -17.72 54.86 -23.26
N ILE A 356 -16.53 55.44 -23.41
CA ILE A 356 -16.25 56.86 -23.10
C ILE A 356 -16.77 57.79 -24.21
N ALA A 357 -17.16 57.27 -25.38
CA ALA A 357 -17.55 58.08 -26.52
C ALA A 357 -18.89 58.83 -26.37
N ASN A 358 -19.73 58.50 -25.37
CA ASN A 358 -21.11 59.01 -25.24
C ASN A 358 -21.40 59.85 -23.98
N VAL A 359 -20.40 60.20 -23.16
CA VAL A 359 -20.62 60.97 -21.92
C VAL A 359 -20.06 62.39 -22.09
N VAL A 360 -20.89 63.41 -21.85
CA VAL A 360 -20.47 64.82 -21.82
C VAL A 360 -19.46 64.99 -20.69
N ILE A 361 -18.19 65.23 -21.04
CA ILE A 361 -17.12 65.41 -20.05
C ILE A 361 -17.35 66.73 -19.31
N PRO A 362 -17.51 66.73 -17.98
CA PRO A 362 -17.65 67.96 -17.23
C PRO A 362 -16.36 68.79 -17.26
N THR A 363 -16.48 70.11 -17.39
CA THR A 363 -15.32 71.02 -17.51
C THR A 363 -14.80 71.54 -16.18
N THR A 364 -15.61 71.53 -15.12
CA THR A 364 -15.20 71.91 -13.76
C THR A 364 -15.93 71.11 -12.65
N ILE A 365 -15.28 70.87 -11.51
CA ILE A 365 -15.85 70.32 -10.27
C ILE A 365 -16.59 71.40 -9.47
N SER A 366 -16.32 72.68 -9.74
CA SER A 366 -16.93 73.79 -9.00
C SER A 366 -18.45 73.79 -9.05
N ASN A 367 -19.02 73.25 -10.14
CA ASN A 367 -20.46 73.24 -10.43
C ASN A 367 -21.13 71.91 -10.08
N TYR A 368 -20.39 70.94 -9.55
CA TYR A 368 -20.90 69.60 -9.25
C TYR A 368 -21.03 69.41 -7.75
N THR A 369 -22.26 69.17 -7.30
CA THR A 369 -22.55 68.77 -5.91
C THR A 369 -23.17 67.40 -5.91
N LEU A 370 -22.61 66.48 -5.11
CA LEU A 370 -23.19 65.16 -4.94
C LEU A 370 -24.59 65.30 -4.31
N PRO A 371 -25.60 64.57 -4.78
CA PRO A 371 -26.89 64.47 -4.10
C PRO A 371 -26.72 64.01 -2.64
N ARG A 372 -27.68 64.36 -1.77
CA ARG A 372 -27.65 63.99 -0.35
C ARG A 372 -27.71 62.47 -0.14
N GLU A 373 -28.47 61.77 -0.98
CA GLU A 373 -28.62 60.32 -0.93
C GLU A 373 -27.70 59.63 -1.96
N PRO A 374 -26.87 58.64 -1.56
CA PRO A 374 -25.96 57.93 -2.46
C PRO A 374 -26.64 57.14 -3.58
N THR A 375 -27.90 56.74 -3.37
CA THR A 375 -28.70 56.04 -4.37
C THR A 375 -29.00 56.89 -5.61
N GLN A 376 -28.85 58.21 -5.50
CA GLN A 376 -29.04 59.18 -6.58
C GLN A 376 -27.72 59.57 -7.26
N TRP A 377 -26.58 58.99 -6.84
CA TRP A 377 -25.28 59.33 -7.40
C TRP A 377 -25.11 58.76 -8.80
N ASP A 378 -24.73 59.63 -9.75
CA ASP A 378 -24.31 59.20 -11.07
C ASP A 378 -22.84 58.77 -11.06
N TRP A 379 -22.64 57.46 -10.87
CA TRP A 379 -21.32 56.84 -10.81
C TRP A 379 -20.51 56.97 -12.10
N ALA A 380 -21.14 57.13 -13.27
CA ALA A 380 -20.42 57.34 -14.53
C ALA A 380 -19.81 58.75 -14.61
N THR A 381 -20.57 59.75 -14.13
CA THR A 381 -20.07 61.13 -14.01
C THR A 381 -18.97 61.22 -12.93
N ILE A 382 -19.17 60.61 -11.75
CA ILE A 382 -18.14 60.53 -10.69
C ILE A 382 -16.85 59.90 -11.23
N ARG A 383 -16.97 58.81 -11.99
CA ARG A 383 -15.82 58.15 -12.61
C ARG A 383 -15.04 59.07 -13.55
N SER A 384 -15.76 59.84 -14.37
CA SER A 384 -15.15 60.78 -15.32
C SER A 384 -14.38 61.90 -14.60
N TYR A 385 -14.91 62.40 -13.49
CA TYR A 385 -14.21 63.35 -12.63
C TYR A 385 -12.91 62.78 -12.06
N LEU A 386 -12.96 61.54 -11.55
CA LEU A 386 -11.82 60.88 -10.89
C LEU A 386 -10.74 60.39 -11.87
N MET A 387 -11.11 59.98 -13.08
CA MET A 387 -10.17 59.43 -14.06
C MET A 387 -9.62 60.47 -15.05
N VAL A 388 -10.36 61.54 -15.34
CA VAL A 388 -10.02 62.47 -16.44
C VAL A 388 -9.79 63.88 -15.92
N LEU A 389 -10.77 64.51 -15.25
CA LEU A 389 -10.69 65.93 -14.92
C LEU A 389 -9.68 66.23 -13.81
N LEU A 390 -9.86 65.60 -12.64
CA LEU A 390 -9.04 65.89 -11.45
C LEU A 390 -7.57 65.47 -11.61
N PRO A 391 -7.23 64.33 -12.25
CA PRO A 391 -5.83 64.02 -12.55
C PRO A 391 -5.17 65.02 -13.51
N SER A 392 -5.93 65.61 -14.44
CA SER A 392 -5.40 66.50 -15.47
C SER A 392 -5.32 67.97 -15.03
N ASN A 393 -5.97 68.35 -13.93
CA ASN A 393 -6.03 69.73 -13.43
C ASN A 393 -5.69 69.82 -11.93
N SER A 394 -4.41 70.02 -11.62
CA SER A 394 -3.91 70.05 -10.23
C SER A 394 -4.46 71.19 -9.38
N THR A 395 -4.85 72.31 -9.99
CA THR A 395 -5.44 73.45 -9.27
C THR A 395 -6.85 73.13 -8.78
N GLU A 396 -7.62 72.45 -9.62
CA GLU A 396 -8.97 72.02 -9.33
C GLU A 396 -9.02 70.85 -8.35
N ALA A 397 -8.09 69.90 -8.48
CA ALA A 397 -7.92 68.79 -7.53
C ALA A 397 -7.61 69.25 -6.10
N ALA A 398 -7.02 70.44 -5.93
CA ALA A 398 -6.71 71.06 -4.65
C ALA A 398 -7.78 72.06 -4.15
N SER A 399 -8.87 72.23 -4.90
CA SER A 399 -9.93 73.19 -4.56
C SER A 399 -10.76 72.76 -3.34
N PRO A 400 -11.40 73.70 -2.60
CA PRO A 400 -12.32 73.37 -1.50
C PRO A 400 -13.50 72.49 -1.93
N ASN A 401 -13.96 72.64 -3.18
CA ASN A 401 -15.06 71.85 -3.73
C ASN A 401 -14.61 70.40 -3.98
N ALA A 402 -13.40 70.19 -4.49
CA ALA A 402 -12.79 68.86 -4.58
C ALA A 402 -12.60 68.22 -3.20
N GLN A 403 -12.22 68.99 -2.19
CA GLN A 403 -12.06 68.47 -0.82
C GLN A 403 -13.40 68.05 -0.20
N THR A 404 -14.47 68.81 -0.45
CA THR A 404 -15.84 68.44 -0.05
C THR A 404 -16.31 67.18 -0.77
N PHE A 405 -15.98 67.06 -2.06
CA PHE A 405 -16.24 65.87 -2.87
C PHE A 405 -15.51 64.63 -2.34
N TYR A 406 -14.21 64.73 -2.05
CA TYR A 406 -13.41 63.63 -1.48
C TYR A 406 -13.94 63.16 -0.11
N ASN A 407 -14.29 64.09 0.77
CA ASN A 407 -14.83 63.75 2.10
C ASN A 407 -16.14 62.97 1.99
N ARG A 408 -17.05 63.37 1.10
CA ARG A 408 -18.29 62.61 0.84
C ARG A 408 -18.05 61.23 0.26
N LEU A 409 -17.08 61.09 -0.66
CA LEU A 409 -16.69 59.78 -1.17
C LEU A 409 -16.14 58.89 -0.06
N PHE A 410 -15.28 59.42 0.83
CA PHE A 410 -14.80 58.68 1.99
C PHE A 410 -15.93 58.24 2.91
N ASP A 411 -16.87 59.13 3.24
CA ASP A 411 -18.01 58.81 4.11
C ASP A 411 -18.85 57.67 3.52
N TYR A 412 -19.13 57.70 2.22
CA TYR A 412 -19.81 56.62 1.51
C TYR A 412 -19.04 55.30 1.58
N PHE A 413 -17.75 55.29 1.20
CA PHE A 413 -16.95 54.07 1.18
C PHE A 413 -16.66 53.50 2.58
N CYS A 414 -16.70 54.33 3.63
CA CYS A 414 -16.51 53.89 5.01
C CYS A 414 -17.80 53.36 5.67
N LEU A 415 -18.96 53.97 5.40
CA LEU A 415 -20.20 53.75 6.17
C LEU A 415 -21.29 53.03 5.37
N GLU A 416 -21.56 53.47 4.14
CA GLU A 416 -22.76 53.07 3.38
C GLU A 416 -22.47 52.02 2.32
N PHE A 417 -21.22 51.91 1.85
CA PHE A 417 -20.82 50.98 0.81
C PHE A 417 -21.01 49.50 1.19
N ASN A 418 -20.89 49.17 2.48
CA ASN A 418 -21.13 47.82 2.99
C ASN A 418 -22.63 47.51 3.23
N THR A 419 -23.51 48.52 3.29
CA THR A 419 -24.93 48.36 3.68
C THR A 419 -25.93 48.64 2.55
N SER A 420 -25.55 49.41 1.52
CA SER A 420 -26.42 49.87 0.41
C SER A 420 -26.15 49.19 -0.95
N TYR A 421 -25.63 47.96 -0.92
CA TYR A 421 -25.13 47.24 -2.09
C TYR A 421 -26.22 46.90 -3.13
N SER A 422 -25.99 47.28 -4.39
CA SER A 422 -26.72 46.76 -5.56
C SER A 422 -25.73 46.17 -6.58
N SER A 423 -26.00 44.95 -7.04
CA SER A 423 -25.11 44.20 -7.94
C SER A 423 -24.97 44.82 -9.33
N THR A 424 -25.92 45.69 -9.72
CA THR A 424 -26.00 46.31 -11.06
C THR A 424 -24.91 47.35 -11.32
N ASN A 425 -24.42 48.07 -10.29
CA ASN A 425 -23.41 49.13 -10.43
C ASN A 425 -22.04 48.80 -9.83
N TYR A 426 -21.85 47.59 -9.28
CA TYR A 426 -20.64 47.20 -8.55
C TYR A 426 -19.33 47.45 -9.31
N ALA A 427 -19.28 47.11 -10.60
CA ALA A 427 -18.06 47.27 -11.40
C ALA A 427 -17.65 48.74 -11.57
N VAL A 428 -18.62 49.64 -11.75
CA VAL A 428 -18.37 51.07 -11.92
C VAL A 428 -17.97 51.70 -10.58
N ILE A 429 -18.65 51.35 -9.50
CA ILE A 429 -18.34 51.84 -8.15
C ILE A 429 -16.93 51.39 -7.71
N SER A 430 -16.57 50.13 -7.97
CA SER A 430 -15.23 49.61 -7.72
C SER A 430 -14.15 50.41 -8.47
N GLN A 431 -14.37 50.67 -9.76
CA GLN A 431 -13.47 51.50 -10.56
C GLN A 431 -13.36 52.93 -10.04
N CYS A 432 -14.45 53.52 -9.57
CA CYS A 432 -14.42 54.85 -8.92
C CYS A 432 -13.54 54.84 -7.67
N LEU A 433 -13.64 53.81 -6.82
CA LEU A 433 -12.80 53.72 -5.63
C LEU A 433 -11.31 53.59 -6.00
N PHE A 434 -10.97 52.75 -6.97
CA PHE A 434 -9.59 52.63 -7.48
C PHE A 434 -9.06 53.93 -8.07
N ALA A 435 -9.84 54.60 -8.92
CA ALA A 435 -9.48 55.88 -9.50
C ALA A 435 -9.30 56.96 -8.42
N PHE A 436 -10.16 56.96 -7.40
CA PHE A 436 -10.09 57.87 -6.28
C PHE A 436 -8.80 57.67 -5.46
N ILE A 437 -8.47 56.43 -5.10
CA ILE A 437 -7.23 56.15 -4.37
C ILE A 437 -6.01 56.52 -5.20
N ASN A 438 -5.97 56.18 -6.49
CA ASN A 438 -4.85 56.55 -7.37
C ASN A 438 -4.67 58.06 -7.50
N LEU A 439 -5.77 58.82 -7.60
CA LEU A 439 -5.73 60.29 -7.60
C LEU A 439 -5.13 60.84 -6.29
N LEU A 440 -5.51 60.27 -5.15
CA LEU A 440 -4.98 60.70 -3.86
C LEU A 440 -3.49 60.37 -3.69
N LEU A 441 -3.05 59.19 -4.15
CA LEU A 441 -1.65 58.79 -4.11
C LEU A 441 -0.77 59.66 -5.01
N ALA A 442 -1.30 60.15 -6.14
CA ALA A 442 -0.56 60.96 -7.10
C ALA A 442 -0.17 62.37 -6.58
N THR A 443 -0.77 62.86 -5.49
CA THR A 443 -0.51 64.22 -4.97
C THR A 443 -0.16 64.22 -3.48
N LYS A 444 0.80 65.04 -3.06
CA LYS A 444 1.23 65.13 -1.64
C LYS A 444 0.07 65.47 -0.70
N ARG A 445 -0.80 66.42 -1.08
CA ARG A 445 -1.98 66.80 -0.30
C ARG A 445 -3.04 65.69 -0.25
N GLY A 446 -3.16 64.87 -1.31
CA GLY A 446 -4.01 63.69 -1.32
C GLY A 446 -3.49 62.58 -0.40
N GLN A 447 -2.17 62.39 -0.33
CA GLN A 447 -1.52 61.44 0.59
C GLN A 447 -1.73 61.83 2.06
N ASP A 448 -1.65 63.13 2.38
CA ASP A 448 -1.94 63.64 3.73
C ASP A 448 -3.43 63.42 4.09
N LEU A 449 -4.34 63.74 3.17
CA LEU A 449 -5.77 63.49 3.35
C LEU A 449 -6.08 62.00 3.57
N LEU A 450 -5.48 61.11 2.79
CA LEU A 450 -5.62 59.67 2.95
C LEU A 450 -5.10 59.23 4.33
N SER A 451 -3.92 59.70 4.73
CA SER A 451 -3.29 59.38 6.01
C SER A 451 -4.15 59.76 7.23
N GLU A 452 -4.91 60.85 7.16
CA GLU A 452 -5.76 61.36 8.24
C GLU A 452 -7.08 60.57 8.42
N LYS A 453 -7.52 59.80 7.41
CA LYS A 453 -8.83 59.12 7.41
C LYS A 453 -8.79 57.73 8.06
N LEU A 454 -8.70 57.69 9.39
CA LEU A 454 -8.72 56.44 10.18
C LEU A 454 -9.98 55.57 9.97
N ASN A 455 -11.12 56.18 9.66
CA ASN A 455 -12.37 55.44 9.39
C ASN A 455 -12.25 54.54 8.15
N PHE A 456 -11.46 54.94 7.16
CA PHE A 456 -11.22 54.13 5.96
C PHE A 456 -10.36 52.90 6.28
N ALA A 457 -9.36 53.05 7.15
CA ALA A 457 -8.61 51.93 7.68
C ALA A 457 -9.52 50.95 8.44
N GLN A 458 -10.44 51.45 9.27
CA GLN A 458 -11.42 50.60 9.96
C GLN A 458 -12.34 49.84 8.98
N ALA A 459 -12.75 50.48 7.88
CA ALA A 459 -13.54 49.83 6.83
C ALA A 459 -12.78 48.66 6.18
N ILE A 460 -11.48 48.81 5.93
CA ILE A 460 -10.62 47.72 5.44
C ILE A 460 -10.52 46.58 6.48
N VAL A 461 -10.34 46.89 7.77
CA VAL A 461 -10.32 45.87 8.84
C VAL A 461 -11.64 45.11 8.92
N ASN A 462 -12.76 45.83 8.84
CA ASN A 462 -14.10 45.22 8.85
C ASN A 462 -14.31 44.33 7.61
N ALA A 463 -13.89 44.79 6.43
CA ALA A 463 -13.93 44.00 5.21
C ALA A 463 -13.12 42.70 5.35
N TYR A 464 -11.91 42.78 5.92
CA TYR A 464 -11.07 41.62 6.17
C TYR A 464 -11.72 40.62 7.14
N ASN A 465 -12.25 41.11 8.27
CA ASN A 465 -12.93 40.28 9.26
C ASN A 465 -14.20 39.60 8.68
N ASN A 466 -14.92 40.29 7.79
CA ASN A 466 -16.05 39.72 7.08
C ASN A 466 -15.61 38.58 6.16
N LEU A 467 -14.54 38.76 5.37
CA LEU A 467 -13.99 37.68 4.53
C LEU A 467 -13.54 36.48 5.37
N ARG A 468 -12.85 36.74 6.47
CA ARG A 468 -12.30 35.69 7.34
C ARG A 468 -13.37 34.79 7.96
N ASN A 469 -14.46 35.39 8.45
CA ASN A 469 -15.51 34.70 9.18
C ASN A 469 -16.59 34.07 8.28
N ALA A 470 -16.63 34.43 7.00
CA ALA A 470 -17.67 33.99 6.11
C ALA A 470 -17.48 32.55 5.62
N THR A 471 -18.58 31.82 5.60
CA THR A 471 -18.68 30.48 4.99
C THR A 471 -18.87 30.56 3.48
N THR A 472 -19.60 31.57 3.00
CA THR A 472 -19.76 31.91 1.58
C THR A 472 -19.84 33.43 1.41
N ILE A 473 -19.23 33.98 0.36
CA ILE A 473 -19.31 35.40 0.03
C ILE A 473 -19.62 35.55 -1.46
N GLU A 474 -20.59 36.40 -1.77
CA GLU A 474 -20.93 36.74 -3.15
C GLU A 474 -19.72 37.29 -3.92
N LYS A 475 -19.61 36.92 -5.20
CA LYS A 475 -18.47 37.30 -6.06
C LYS A 475 -18.22 38.81 -6.07
N ASN A 476 -19.30 39.59 -5.98
CA ASN A 476 -19.35 41.04 -6.10
C ASN A 476 -19.54 41.74 -4.73
N HIS A 477 -19.22 41.09 -3.61
CA HIS A 477 -19.36 41.72 -2.29
C HIS A 477 -18.41 42.93 -2.13
N PRO A 478 -18.85 44.07 -1.53
CA PRO A 478 -18.05 45.28 -1.29
C PRO A 478 -16.70 45.04 -0.60
N SER A 479 -16.65 44.12 0.37
CA SER A 479 -15.41 43.73 1.06
C SER A 479 -14.27 43.34 0.11
N TRP A 480 -14.55 42.74 -1.05
CA TRP A 480 -13.50 42.37 -2.00
C TRP A 480 -12.80 43.61 -2.57
N VAL A 481 -13.54 44.69 -2.86
CA VAL A 481 -12.95 45.92 -3.39
C VAL A 481 -12.06 46.59 -2.34
N LEU A 482 -12.50 46.66 -1.09
CA LEU A 482 -11.70 47.25 0.00
C LEU A 482 -10.40 46.47 0.23
N ILE A 483 -10.45 45.14 0.10
CA ILE A 483 -9.25 44.30 0.17
C ILE A 483 -8.36 44.46 -1.05
N GLU A 484 -8.93 44.60 -2.25
CA GLU A 484 -8.13 44.87 -3.45
C GLU A 484 -7.41 46.23 -3.35
N ILE A 485 -8.06 47.26 -2.78
CA ILE A 485 -7.42 48.55 -2.47
C ILE A 485 -6.31 48.39 -1.44
N PHE A 486 -6.53 47.61 -0.38
CA PHE A 486 -5.48 47.30 0.58
C PHE A 486 -4.27 46.61 -0.10
N CYS A 487 -4.51 45.63 -0.97
CA CYS A 487 -3.47 44.98 -1.76
C CYS A 487 -2.74 45.96 -2.68
N HIS A 488 -3.46 46.88 -3.32
CA HIS A 488 -2.89 47.93 -4.16
C HIS A 488 -1.99 48.89 -3.36
N LEU A 489 -2.47 49.36 -2.20
CA LEU A 489 -1.71 50.25 -1.32
C LEU A 489 -0.41 49.61 -0.79
N MET A 490 -0.35 48.28 -0.64
CA MET A 490 0.88 47.59 -0.24
C MET A 490 1.97 47.59 -1.32
N CYS A 491 1.60 47.84 -2.57
CA CYS A 491 2.52 47.78 -3.71
C CYS A 491 3.05 49.16 -4.14
N GLU A 492 2.42 50.25 -3.68
CA GLU A 492 2.77 51.64 -3.98
C GLU A 492 3.56 52.28 -2.82
N THR A 493 4.64 53.02 -3.11
CA THR A 493 5.53 53.62 -2.09
C THR A 493 4.76 54.52 -1.12
N GLU A 494 3.89 55.35 -1.69
CA GLU A 494 3.07 56.34 -1.02
C GLU A 494 1.93 55.65 -0.24
N GLY A 495 1.38 54.58 -0.80
CA GLY A 495 0.35 53.75 -0.16
C GLY A 495 0.88 53.07 1.09
N MET A 496 2.10 52.54 1.04
CA MET A 496 2.74 51.92 2.22
C MET A 496 2.92 52.91 3.37
N GLN A 497 3.26 54.18 3.10
CA GLN A 497 3.36 55.20 4.15
C GLN A 497 2.03 55.42 4.87
N ALA A 498 0.92 55.43 4.13
CA ALA A 498 -0.42 55.53 4.70
C ALA A 498 -0.76 54.29 5.56
N LEU A 499 -0.48 53.07 5.06
CA LEU A 499 -0.72 51.83 5.80
C LEU A 499 0.09 51.76 7.12
N VAL A 500 1.35 52.21 7.10
CA VAL A 500 2.21 52.27 8.29
C VAL A 500 1.64 53.27 9.32
N ARG A 501 1.20 54.45 8.89
CA ARG A 501 0.57 55.46 9.75
C ARG A 501 -0.72 54.93 10.38
N TRP A 502 -1.54 54.22 9.62
CA TRP A 502 -2.78 53.62 10.12
C TRP A 502 -2.58 52.45 11.09
N ARG A 503 -1.36 51.89 11.17
CA ARG A 503 -1.05 50.67 11.95
C ARG A 503 -1.94 49.46 11.60
N ILE A 504 -2.60 49.49 10.45
CA ILE A 504 -3.55 48.45 10.02
C ILE A 504 -2.83 47.13 9.74
N PHE A 505 -1.59 47.21 9.24
CA PHE A 505 -0.79 46.03 8.94
C PHE A 505 -0.64 45.14 10.18
N HIS A 506 -0.31 45.69 11.35
CA HIS A 506 -0.20 44.92 12.60
C HIS A 506 -1.51 44.31 13.09
N VAL A 507 -2.65 44.94 12.78
CA VAL A 507 -3.99 44.43 13.14
C VAL A 507 -4.32 43.21 12.29
N LEU A 508 -4.09 43.31 10.98
CA LEU A 508 -4.33 42.20 10.05
C LEU A 508 -3.30 41.07 10.23
N ASP A 509 -2.05 41.41 10.59
CA ASP A 509 -0.94 40.48 10.87
C ASP A 509 -1.26 39.48 11.97
N ARG A 510 -1.94 39.90 13.05
CA ARG A 510 -2.32 39.02 14.19
C ARG A 510 -3.46 38.05 13.87
N GLU A 511 -4.19 38.30 12.79
CA GLU A 511 -5.44 37.60 12.46
C GLU A 511 -5.36 36.85 11.12
N ALA A 512 -4.15 36.74 10.55
CA ALA A 512 -3.89 36.18 9.22
C ALA A 512 -4.11 34.66 9.11
N ASP A 513 -3.97 33.91 10.21
CA ASP A 513 -4.00 32.45 10.27
C ASP A 513 -5.39 31.85 10.58
N LYS A 514 -6.42 32.69 10.73
CA LYS A 514 -7.74 32.28 11.26
C LYS A 514 -8.88 32.30 10.23
N PHE A 515 -8.59 32.05 8.95
CA PHE A 515 -9.62 31.93 7.90
C PHE A 515 -10.42 30.63 8.08
N LYS A 516 -11.76 30.73 8.03
CA LYS A 516 -12.65 29.55 8.13
C LYS A 516 -12.80 28.76 6.83
N THR A 517 -12.67 29.45 5.69
CA THR A 517 -13.00 28.87 4.36
C THR A 517 -11.79 28.96 3.42
N PRO A 518 -11.22 27.82 2.98
CA PRO A 518 -10.02 27.78 2.12
C PRO A 518 -10.17 28.53 0.79
N GLN A 519 -11.36 28.50 0.19
CA GLN A 519 -11.66 29.17 -1.10
C GLN A 519 -11.58 30.69 -1.01
N VAL A 520 -12.05 31.27 0.11
CA VAL A 520 -11.98 32.72 0.36
C VAL A 520 -10.51 33.12 0.54
N PHE A 521 -9.75 32.30 1.26
CA PHE A 521 -8.31 32.50 1.43
C PHE A 521 -7.54 32.43 0.09
N GLN A 522 -7.82 31.44 -0.75
CA GLN A 522 -7.22 31.34 -2.08
C GLN A 522 -7.49 32.58 -2.94
N LYS A 523 -8.73 33.11 -2.91
CA LYS A 523 -9.08 34.32 -3.66
C LYS A 523 -8.32 35.56 -3.15
N LEU A 524 -8.11 35.69 -1.84
CA LEU A 524 -7.28 36.75 -1.26
C LEU A 524 -5.85 36.69 -1.80
N LEU A 525 -5.21 35.52 -1.76
CA LEU A 525 -3.83 35.36 -2.25
C LEU A 525 -3.68 35.69 -3.73
N ARG A 526 -4.68 35.35 -4.56
CA ARG A 526 -4.68 35.71 -5.98
C ARG A 526 -4.58 37.22 -6.19
N LYS A 527 -5.20 38.03 -5.32
CA LYS A 527 -5.23 39.50 -5.41
C LYS A 527 -3.94 40.19 -4.93
N LEU A 528 -3.08 39.51 -4.17
CA LEU A 528 -1.79 40.06 -3.77
C LEU A 528 -0.87 40.22 -4.98
N SER A 529 -0.28 41.40 -5.15
CA SER A 529 0.73 41.68 -6.19
C SER A 529 2.09 41.89 -5.55
N PHE A 530 3.16 41.44 -6.22
CA PHE A 530 4.54 41.71 -5.82
C PHE A 530 5.16 42.88 -6.61
N THR A 531 4.38 43.50 -7.50
CA THR A 531 4.80 44.62 -8.34
C THR A 531 3.93 45.85 -8.09
N PRO A 532 4.50 47.08 -8.12
CA PRO A 532 5.92 47.37 -8.39
C PRO A 532 6.86 47.16 -7.19
N GLN A 533 6.37 47.24 -5.95
CA GLN A 533 7.16 46.96 -4.73
C GLN A 533 6.66 45.71 -4.01
N TYR A 534 7.58 44.88 -3.51
CA TYR A 534 7.25 43.57 -2.93
C TYR A 534 7.42 43.49 -1.42
N GLN A 535 8.15 44.40 -0.76
CA GLN A 535 8.63 44.20 0.62
C GLN A 535 7.48 43.96 1.62
N LEU A 536 6.44 44.80 1.60
CA LEU A 536 5.31 44.69 2.52
C LEU A 536 4.42 43.50 2.16
N THR A 537 4.13 43.30 0.87
CA THR A 537 3.33 42.17 0.39
C THR A 537 3.98 40.84 0.70
N ALA A 538 5.29 40.70 0.51
CA ALA A 538 6.02 39.47 0.79
C ALA A 538 6.13 39.22 2.31
N THR A 539 6.28 40.26 3.14
CA THR A 539 6.17 40.11 4.61
C THR A 539 4.80 39.60 5.01
N PHE A 540 3.73 40.14 4.41
CA PHE A 540 2.36 39.69 4.63
C PHE A 540 2.18 38.23 4.17
N TYR A 541 2.75 37.88 3.02
CA TYR A 541 2.65 36.54 2.44
C TYR A 541 3.30 35.46 3.32
N VAL A 542 4.48 35.74 3.86
CA VAL A 542 5.24 34.84 4.74
C VAL A 542 4.43 34.43 5.98
N ARG A 543 3.49 35.25 6.46
CA ARG A 543 2.64 34.89 7.60
C ARG A 543 1.74 33.72 7.32
N PHE A 544 1.20 33.62 6.10
CA PHE A 544 0.41 32.47 5.70
C PHE A 544 1.27 31.21 5.62
N LEU A 545 2.53 31.34 5.23
CA LEU A 545 3.49 30.23 5.24
C LEU A 545 3.81 29.79 6.66
N LYS A 546 3.80 30.71 7.64
CA LYS A 546 4.01 30.45 9.07
C LYS A 546 2.77 29.94 9.81
N SER A 547 1.63 29.76 9.13
CA SER A 547 0.38 29.30 9.77
C SER A 547 0.52 27.88 10.33
N GLU A 548 -0.12 27.59 11.46
CA GLU A 548 -0.19 26.22 12.00
C GLU A 548 -1.09 25.30 11.17
N ASN A 549 -1.99 25.88 10.36
CA ASN A 549 -2.89 25.12 9.48
C ASN A 549 -2.19 24.76 8.16
N LEU A 550 -1.90 23.47 7.96
CA LEU A 550 -1.23 22.96 6.77
C LEU A 550 -2.00 23.26 5.46
N GLU A 551 -3.34 23.28 5.50
CA GLU A 551 -4.16 23.58 4.30
C GLU A 551 -3.94 25.02 3.81
N ILE A 552 -3.78 25.96 4.74
CA ILE A 552 -3.44 27.37 4.42
C ILE A 552 -2.04 27.44 3.80
N VAL A 553 -1.08 26.71 4.36
CA VAL A 553 0.29 26.65 3.85
C VAL A 553 0.32 26.06 2.44
N GLU A 554 -0.41 24.97 2.18
CA GLU A 554 -0.52 24.33 0.86
C GLU A 554 -1.11 25.27 -0.20
N ILE A 555 -2.22 25.94 0.11
CA ILE A 555 -2.84 26.93 -0.80
C ILE A 555 -1.88 28.08 -1.08
N ALA A 556 -1.17 28.56 -0.06
CA ALA A 556 -0.18 29.61 -0.22
C ALA A 556 1.00 29.17 -1.08
N MET A 557 1.51 27.96 -0.92
CA MET A 557 2.57 27.40 -1.78
C MET A 557 2.11 27.30 -3.23
N HIS A 558 0.89 26.82 -3.48
CA HIS A 558 0.34 26.69 -4.83
C HIS A 558 0.15 28.04 -5.54
N GLU A 559 -0.35 29.06 -4.83
CA GLU A 559 -0.51 30.39 -5.42
C GLU A 559 0.85 31.11 -5.57
N LEU A 560 1.83 30.86 -4.71
CA LEU A 560 3.19 31.38 -4.84
C LEU A 560 3.86 30.85 -6.12
N LYS A 561 3.71 29.55 -6.40
CA LYS A 561 4.15 28.89 -7.64
C LYS A 561 3.62 29.62 -8.88
N LYS A 562 2.30 29.82 -8.95
CA LYS A 562 1.67 30.52 -10.09
C LYS A 562 2.17 31.95 -10.28
N LYS A 563 2.51 32.64 -9.18
CA LYS A 563 3.06 33.99 -9.22
C LYS A 563 4.52 33.99 -9.68
N ALA A 564 5.32 33.01 -9.26
CA ALA A 564 6.71 32.86 -9.69
C ALA A 564 6.82 32.67 -11.22
N ASP A 565 5.89 31.93 -11.83
CA ASP A 565 5.88 31.69 -13.28
C ASP A 565 5.55 32.95 -14.11
N LYS A 566 4.87 33.94 -13.52
CA LYS A 566 4.38 35.14 -14.23
C LYS A 566 5.20 36.40 -13.95
N LEU A 567 5.90 36.46 -12.82
CA LEU A 567 6.56 37.68 -12.35
C LEU A 567 8.02 37.74 -12.81
N PRO A 568 8.45 38.79 -13.55
CA PRO A 568 9.85 38.96 -13.89
C PRO A 568 10.70 39.18 -12.62
N ASN A 569 11.92 38.64 -12.58
CA ASN A 569 12.88 38.74 -11.47
C ASN A 569 12.40 38.20 -10.10
N PHE A 570 11.32 37.40 -10.05
CA PHE A 570 10.83 36.80 -8.81
C PHE A 570 11.93 36.12 -7.98
N TYR A 571 12.83 35.38 -8.65
CA TYR A 571 13.89 34.64 -7.98
C TYR A 571 14.93 35.52 -7.30
N LYS A 572 15.23 36.70 -7.86
CA LYS A 572 16.17 37.66 -7.25
C LYS A 572 15.54 38.43 -6.10
N ASP A 573 14.30 38.87 -6.30
CA ASP A 573 13.67 39.86 -5.43
C ASP A 573 12.85 39.21 -4.30
N CYS A 574 12.06 38.18 -4.62
CA CYS A 574 11.06 37.63 -3.70
C CYS A 574 11.44 36.28 -3.08
N LEU A 575 12.12 35.40 -3.83
CA LEU A 575 12.40 34.02 -3.40
C LEU A 575 13.11 33.95 -2.04
N LYS A 576 14.15 34.78 -1.85
CA LYS A 576 14.95 34.80 -0.63
C LYS A 576 14.08 35.09 0.60
N MET A 577 13.33 36.19 0.54
CA MET A 577 12.55 36.67 1.68
C MET A 577 11.31 35.80 1.96
N ILE A 578 10.68 35.25 0.92
CA ILE A 578 9.44 34.47 1.08
C ILE A 578 9.73 33.02 1.46
N LEU A 579 10.65 32.36 0.75
CA LEU A 579 10.83 30.91 0.85
C LEU A 579 12.14 30.51 1.52
N LEU A 580 13.29 31.05 1.09
CA LEU A 580 14.59 30.59 1.58
C LEU A 580 14.80 30.91 3.06
N ASP A 581 14.47 32.13 3.47
CA ASP A 581 14.58 32.55 4.87
C ASP A 581 13.58 31.78 5.75
N GLN A 582 12.38 31.48 5.22
CA GLN A 582 11.39 30.67 5.90
C GLN A 582 11.87 29.22 6.13
N ILE A 583 12.53 28.60 5.15
CA ILE A 583 13.16 27.28 5.29
C ILE A 583 14.21 27.30 6.42
N LYS A 584 15.08 28.32 6.44
CA LYS A 584 16.12 28.45 7.47
C LYS A 584 15.52 28.65 8.86
N GLU A 585 14.52 29.51 8.99
CA GLU A 585 13.82 29.75 10.26
C GLU A 585 13.16 28.48 10.79
N THR A 586 12.43 27.74 9.94
CA THR A 586 11.77 26.49 10.34
C THR A 586 12.78 25.41 10.70
N TYR A 587 13.90 25.33 9.99
CA TYR A 587 14.98 24.40 10.34
C TYR A 587 15.54 24.68 11.75
N GLN A 588 15.82 25.94 12.08
CA GLN A 588 16.33 26.31 13.41
C GLN A 588 15.32 25.94 14.52
N LYS A 589 14.02 26.13 14.28
CA LYS A 589 12.96 25.70 15.21
C LYS A 589 12.94 24.19 15.39
N ILE A 590 12.99 23.42 14.30
CA ILE A 590 13.04 21.95 14.34
C ILE A 590 14.27 21.47 15.13
N LYS A 591 15.44 22.06 14.86
CA LYS A 591 16.68 21.72 15.56
C LYS A 591 16.54 21.97 17.07
N LYS A 592 16.10 23.17 17.45
CA LYS A 592 15.86 23.54 18.85
C LYS A 592 14.90 22.57 19.56
N SER A 593 13.76 22.26 18.93
CA SER A 593 12.77 21.35 19.52
C SER A 593 13.24 19.89 19.58
N ASN A 594 14.08 19.43 18.65
CA ASN A 594 14.73 18.11 18.76
C ASN A 594 15.74 18.08 19.91
N ASP A 595 16.52 19.14 20.09
CA ASP A 595 17.47 19.24 21.20
C ASP A 595 16.74 19.24 22.55
N GLU A 596 15.62 19.96 22.66
CA GLU A 596 14.72 19.93 23.83
C GLU A 596 14.15 18.53 24.08
N LEU A 597 13.68 17.83 23.04
CA LEU A 597 13.15 16.47 23.16
C LEU A 597 14.22 15.48 23.63
N ASN A 598 15.42 15.54 23.06
CA ASN A 598 16.54 14.69 23.45
C ASN A 598 16.96 14.92 24.92
N ALA A 599 16.92 16.18 25.38
CA ALA A 599 17.18 16.50 26.79
C ALA A 599 16.09 15.94 27.72
N MET A 600 14.82 15.96 27.31
CA MET A 600 13.70 15.42 28.10
C MET A 600 13.68 13.89 28.14
N THR A 601 14.13 13.20 27.08
CA THR A 601 14.13 11.72 27.00
C THR A 601 15.11 11.07 27.98
N ASN A 602 16.10 11.83 28.48
CA ASN A 602 17.06 11.40 29.51
C ASN A 602 16.52 11.54 30.95
N VAL A 603 15.28 12.02 31.13
CA VAL A 603 14.62 12.15 32.43
C VAL A 603 13.29 11.37 32.35
N GLN A 604 13.06 10.43 33.26
CA GLN A 604 11.92 9.52 33.20
C GLN A 604 10.54 10.23 33.13
N ALA A 605 9.67 9.62 32.34
CA ALA A 605 8.21 9.71 32.25
C ALA A 605 7.59 10.70 31.24
N GLN A 606 6.86 10.09 30.30
CA GLN A 606 5.90 10.67 29.37
C GLN A 606 4.95 11.64 30.09
N SER A 607 5.18 12.94 29.89
CA SER A 607 4.27 14.01 30.32
C SER A 607 3.45 14.51 29.12
N PRO A 608 2.24 15.06 29.31
CA PRO A 608 1.42 15.64 28.24
C PRO A 608 2.12 16.77 27.45
N ASN A 609 3.16 17.39 28.03
CA ASN A 609 4.00 18.37 27.32
C ASN A 609 4.88 17.72 26.24
N THR A 610 5.23 16.44 26.38
CA THR A 610 6.05 15.70 25.40
C THR A 610 5.24 15.39 24.15
N ASP A 611 3.98 14.98 24.30
CA ASP A 611 3.07 14.69 23.17
C ASP A 611 2.75 15.96 22.37
N ALA A 612 2.54 17.09 23.05
CA ALA A 612 2.35 18.38 22.40
C ALA A 612 3.59 18.82 21.60
N LEU A 613 4.80 18.60 22.15
CA LEU A 613 6.06 18.89 21.46
C LEU A 613 6.26 17.96 20.25
N ILE A 614 5.98 16.66 20.38
CA ILE A 614 6.05 15.70 19.27
C ILE A 614 5.08 16.10 18.15
N LYS A 615 3.84 16.46 18.47
CA LYS A 615 2.84 16.91 17.49
C LYS A 615 3.27 18.19 16.79
N SER A 616 3.83 19.15 17.52
CA SER A 616 4.37 20.40 16.95
C SER A 616 5.57 20.12 16.03
N LEU A 617 6.49 19.25 16.44
CA LEU A 617 7.62 18.79 15.63
C LEU A 617 7.17 18.11 14.34
N GLN A 618 6.16 17.24 14.40
CA GLN A 618 5.58 16.60 13.22
C GLN A 618 4.98 17.64 12.26
N ASN A 619 4.24 18.63 12.78
CA ASN A 619 3.66 19.70 11.96
C ASN A 619 4.76 20.52 11.26
N MET A 620 5.82 20.90 11.99
CA MET A 620 6.95 21.64 11.41
C MET A 620 7.71 20.83 10.35
N LYS A 621 7.86 19.51 10.54
CA LYS A 621 8.46 18.63 9.52
C LYS A 621 7.58 18.54 8.27
N SER A 622 6.26 18.45 8.40
CA SER A 622 5.33 18.46 7.27
C SER A 622 5.40 19.79 6.50
N GLN A 623 5.47 20.92 7.20
CA GLN A 623 5.69 22.23 6.58
C GLN A 623 7.02 22.31 5.84
N MET A 624 8.10 21.79 6.45
CA MET A 624 9.40 21.73 5.79
C MET A 624 9.33 20.92 4.49
N ASN A 625 8.64 19.78 4.49
CA ASN A 625 8.47 18.97 3.29
C ASN A 625 7.77 19.73 2.17
N LEU A 626 6.72 20.51 2.49
CA LEU A 626 6.03 21.37 1.52
C LEU A 626 6.96 22.43 0.93
N TYR A 627 7.73 23.13 1.77
CA TYR A 627 8.67 24.15 1.30
C TYR A 627 9.75 23.56 0.40
N LEU A 628 10.33 22.43 0.80
CA LEU A 628 11.38 21.76 0.03
C LEU A 628 10.84 21.18 -1.27
N ASN A 629 9.60 20.70 -1.30
CA ASN A 629 8.95 20.25 -2.52
C ASN A 629 8.79 21.39 -3.54
N LEU A 630 8.25 22.54 -3.10
CA LEU A 630 8.13 23.72 -3.96
C LEU A 630 9.50 24.23 -4.42
N LEU A 631 10.48 24.26 -3.51
CA LEU A 631 11.84 24.67 -3.85
C LEU A 631 12.47 23.74 -4.89
N CYS A 632 12.29 22.42 -4.74
CA CYS A 632 12.77 21.43 -5.72
C CYS A 632 12.14 21.68 -7.09
N GLU A 633 10.83 21.92 -7.16
CA GLU A 633 10.16 22.25 -8.41
C GLU A 633 10.73 23.53 -9.05
N MET A 634 10.89 24.60 -8.26
CA MET A 634 11.45 25.87 -8.75
C MET A 634 12.88 25.72 -9.25
N MET A 635 13.73 24.93 -8.57
CA MET A 635 15.12 24.67 -8.98
C MET A 635 15.18 23.84 -10.28
N MET A 636 14.26 22.90 -10.48
CA MET A 636 14.23 22.10 -11.71
C MET A 636 13.74 22.92 -12.92
N LYS A 637 12.89 23.94 -12.71
CA LYS A 637 12.36 24.81 -13.77
C LYS A 637 13.24 26.02 -14.10
N SER A 638 13.97 26.56 -13.13
CA SER A 638 14.73 27.80 -13.28
C SER A 638 16.19 27.66 -12.85
N ASN A 639 17.10 27.86 -13.80
CA ASN A 639 18.55 27.86 -13.52
C ASN A 639 18.97 29.02 -12.60
N GLU A 640 18.26 30.16 -12.66
CA GLU A 640 18.51 31.29 -11.77
C GLU A 640 18.19 30.94 -10.30
N CYS A 641 17.07 30.25 -10.06
CA CYS A 641 16.73 29.74 -8.73
C CYS A 641 17.79 28.76 -8.21
N LEU A 642 18.17 27.80 -9.06
CA LEU A 642 19.20 26.82 -8.75
C LEU A 642 20.53 27.47 -8.37
N GLU A 643 20.99 28.46 -9.12
CA GLU A 643 22.23 29.18 -8.84
C GLU A 643 22.19 29.89 -7.47
N ILE A 644 21.07 30.57 -7.15
CA ILE A 644 20.90 31.27 -5.86
C ILE A 644 20.99 30.29 -4.69
N VAL A 645 20.31 29.15 -4.78
CA VAL A 645 20.31 28.13 -3.73
C VAL A 645 21.67 27.43 -3.63
N ALA A 646 22.32 27.15 -4.77
CA ALA A 646 23.60 26.45 -4.82
C ALA A 646 24.74 27.23 -4.14
N LYS A 647 24.66 28.56 -4.07
CA LYS A 647 25.63 29.42 -3.37
C LYS A 647 25.47 29.44 -1.85
N ASP A 648 24.32 29.00 -1.32
CA ASP A 648 24.01 29.09 0.10
C ASP A 648 24.39 27.81 0.87
N LYS A 649 25.50 27.87 1.60
CA LYS A 649 26.03 26.74 2.38
C LYS A 649 25.07 26.18 3.43
N LEU A 650 24.21 27.02 4.02
CA LEU A 650 23.25 26.55 5.03
C LEU A 650 22.13 25.75 4.36
N LEU A 651 21.66 26.19 3.18
CA LEU A 651 20.65 25.45 2.42
C LEU A 651 21.17 24.08 1.95
N HIS A 652 22.45 23.96 1.59
CA HIS A 652 23.07 22.65 1.32
C HIS A 652 22.91 21.68 2.49
N GLN A 653 23.20 22.13 3.71
CA GLN A 653 23.09 21.30 4.91
C GLN A 653 21.63 20.90 5.19
N ILE A 654 20.70 21.86 5.08
CA ILE A 654 19.28 21.63 5.29
C ILE A 654 18.76 20.61 4.27
N ILE A 655 18.97 20.87 2.98
CA ILE A 655 18.46 20.01 1.90
C ILE A 655 19.04 18.59 2.03
N LYS A 656 20.36 18.44 2.24
CA LYS A 656 21.00 17.13 2.44
C LYS A 656 20.43 16.35 3.62
N LEU A 657 20.02 17.04 4.70
CA LEU A 657 19.43 16.42 5.89
C LEU A 657 18.01 15.90 5.64
N PHE A 658 17.19 16.64 4.89
CA PHE A 658 15.78 16.32 4.68
C PHE A 658 15.52 15.45 3.43
N SER A 659 16.28 15.63 2.34
CA SER A 659 16.20 14.78 1.15
C SER A 659 17.49 14.85 0.33
N ARG A 660 18.18 13.72 0.22
CA ARG A 660 19.37 13.59 -0.61
C ARG A 660 19.04 13.57 -2.11
N GLU A 661 17.83 13.18 -2.50
CA GLU A 661 17.35 13.29 -3.87
C GLU A 661 17.24 14.75 -4.33
N ILE A 662 16.66 15.64 -3.50
CA ILE A 662 16.66 17.09 -3.80
C ILE A 662 18.10 17.62 -3.81
N TYR A 663 18.93 17.18 -2.87
CA TYR A 663 20.33 17.62 -2.78
C TYR A 663 21.10 17.39 -4.09
N CYS A 664 20.80 16.29 -4.80
CA CYS A 664 21.40 16.00 -6.11
C CYS A 664 21.14 17.10 -7.14
N VAL A 665 20.00 17.80 -7.07
CA VAL A 665 19.68 18.90 -8.00
C VAL A 665 20.72 20.01 -7.88
N LEU A 666 21.19 20.34 -6.67
CA LEU A 666 22.25 21.35 -6.46
C LEU A 666 23.56 20.95 -7.16
N LEU A 667 23.86 19.66 -7.21
CA LEU A 667 25.08 19.12 -7.80
C LEU A 667 25.06 19.15 -9.34
N SER A 668 23.94 19.53 -9.95
CA SER A 668 23.88 19.78 -11.40
C SER A 668 24.50 21.11 -11.83
N HIS A 669 24.78 22.01 -10.87
CA HIS A 669 25.32 23.33 -11.13
C HIS A 669 26.76 23.46 -10.59
N PRO A 670 27.69 24.14 -11.29
CA PRO A 670 29.09 24.30 -10.85
C PRO A 670 29.24 24.88 -9.43
N GLU A 671 28.47 25.91 -9.09
CA GLU A 671 28.45 26.52 -7.74
C GLU A 671 28.06 25.52 -6.64
N GLY A 672 27.22 24.53 -6.97
CA GLY A 672 26.84 23.49 -6.04
C GLY A 672 27.99 22.55 -5.73
N LEU A 673 28.83 22.23 -6.72
CA LEU A 673 30.00 21.37 -6.55
C LEU A 673 31.04 22.00 -5.62
N LEU A 674 31.25 23.32 -5.71
CA LEU A 674 32.21 24.05 -4.86
C LEU A 674 31.88 23.94 -3.37
N ASN A 675 30.61 23.77 -3.02
CA ASN A 675 30.12 23.70 -1.64
C ASN A 675 29.86 22.27 -1.15
N ALA A 676 29.99 21.26 -2.03
CA ALA A 676 29.60 19.89 -1.75
C ALA A 676 30.81 18.95 -1.59
N ASN A 677 30.68 17.98 -0.67
CA ASN A 677 31.56 16.81 -0.65
C ASN A 677 31.00 15.74 -1.61
N VAL A 678 31.36 15.85 -2.89
CA VAL A 678 30.83 15.00 -3.96
C VAL A 678 31.18 13.53 -3.76
N ASP A 679 32.38 13.23 -3.25
CA ASP A 679 32.85 11.84 -3.07
C ASP A 679 32.08 11.11 -1.96
N GLU A 680 31.75 11.82 -0.87
CA GLU A 680 30.88 11.31 0.20
C GLU A 680 29.48 11.00 -0.34
N GLU A 681 28.93 11.90 -1.16
CA GLU A 681 27.60 11.71 -1.75
C GLU A 681 27.56 10.53 -2.72
N ILE A 682 28.57 10.40 -3.58
CA ILE A 682 28.75 9.25 -4.47
C ILE A 682 28.79 7.94 -3.66
N SER A 683 29.55 7.91 -2.54
CA SER A 683 29.64 6.73 -1.68
C SER A 683 28.30 6.36 -1.06
N TYR A 684 27.53 7.34 -0.58
CA TYR A 684 26.17 7.14 -0.09
C TYR A 684 25.26 6.57 -1.18
N TRP A 685 25.25 7.15 -2.38
CA TRP A 685 24.37 6.69 -3.46
C TRP A 685 24.71 5.29 -3.92
N LYS A 686 26.00 4.95 -4.01
CA LYS A 686 26.47 3.61 -4.37
C LYS A 686 25.97 2.53 -3.39
N THR A 687 25.85 2.85 -2.11
CA THR A 687 25.54 1.88 -1.04
C THR A 687 24.08 1.87 -0.62
N GLN A 688 23.40 3.01 -0.64
CA GLN A 688 22.03 3.17 -0.15
C GLN A 688 21.13 3.94 -1.13
N GLY A 689 21.60 5.07 -1.66
CA GLY A 689 20.74 6.00 -2.42
C GLY A 689 20.08 5.41 -3.67
N ILE A 690 20.80 4.60 -4.46
CA ILE A 690 20.21 3.95 -5.66
C ILE A 690 19.07 2.98 -5.31
N PHE A 691 19.08 2.36 -4.12
CA PHE A 691 18.02 1.45 -3.68
C PHE A 691 16.84 2.22 -3.13
N GLN A 692 17.10 3.28 -2.36
CA GLN A 692 16.07 4.18 -1.84
C GLN A 692 15.29 4.84 -2.99
N TYR A 693 15.99 5.20 -4.07
CA TYR A 693 15.36 5.77 -5.26
C TYR A 693 14.28 4.89 -5.87
N VAL A 694 14.50 3.56 -5.94
CA VAL A 694 13.51 2.61 -6.46
C VAL A 694 12.20 2.71 -5.67
N HIS A 695 12.30 2.79 -4.35
CA HIS A 695 11.13 2.95 -3.48
C HIS A 695 10.45 4.31 -3.67
N THR A 696 11.22 5.39 -3.77
CA THR A 696 10.70 6.74 -4.06
C THR A 696 9.95 6.79 -5.40
N TYR A 697 10.48 6.13 -6.43
CA TYR A 697 9.83 5.99 -7.73
C TYR A 697 8.51 5.19 -7.65
N ASP A 698 8.52 4.00 -7.04
CA ASP A 698 7.32 3.15 -6.92
C ASP A 698 6.21 3.87 -6.14
N MET A 699 6.59 4.66 -5.13
CA MET A 699 5.67 5.49 -4.37
C MET A 699 5.10 6.64 -5.20
N ALA A 700 5.92 7.33 -6.01
CA ALA A 700 5.45 8.37 -6.93
C ALA A 700 4.42 7.81 -7.96
N VAL A 701 4.67 6.61 -8.49
CA VAL A 701 3.74 5.89 -9.37
C VAL A 701 2.43 5.59 -8.65
N SER A 702 2.50 5.03 -7.43
CA SER A 702 1.33 4.74 -6.61
C SER A 702 0.51 5.99 -6.27
N MET A 703 1.16 7.11 -5.94
CA MET A 703 0.49 8.39 -5.67
C MET A 703 -0.29 8.90 -6.89
N THR A 704 0.31 8.81 -8.08
CA THR A 704 -0.33 9.24 -9.34
C THR A 704 -1.55 8.40 -9.65
N PHE A 705 -1.42 7.06 -9.65
CA PHE A 705 -2.56 6.17 -9.92
C PHE A 705 -3.68 6.29 -8.89
N ASN A 706 -3.33 6.42 -7.61
CA ASN A 706 -4.32 6.49 -6.54
C ASN A 706 -4.88 7.89 -6.30
N LYS A 707 -4.32 8.93 -6.95
CA LYS A 707 -4.63 10.34 -6.74
C LYS A 707 -4.57 10.73 -5.24
N LYS A 708 -3.62 10.14 -4.52
CA LYS A 708 -3.36 10.35 -3.09
C LYS A 708 -1.94 10.88 -2.93
N PHE A 709 -1.80 12.18 -2.75
CA PHE A 709 -0.52 12.84 -2.65
C PHE A 709 -0.12 12.98 -1.18
N MET A 710 0.97 12.32 -0.79
CA MET A 710 1.63 12.58 0.50
C MET A 710 2.79 13.54 0.27
N THR A 711 3.08 14.39 1.25
CA THR A 711 4.12 15.41 1.15
C THR A 711 5.51 14.81 1.35
N ILE A 712 6.05 14.30 0.24
CA ILE A 712 7.42 13.79 0.16
C ILE A 712 8.25 14.80 -0.60
N PRO A 713 9.32 15.35 0.00
CA PRO A 713 10.05 16.48 -0.57
C PRO A 713 10.47 16.27 -2.03
N SER A 714 11.00 15.09 -2.36
CA SER A 714 11.57 14.78 -3.68
C SER A 714 10.55 14.43 -4.77
N ILE A 715 9.28 14.20 -4.42
CA ILE A 715 8.22 13.85 -5.37
C ILE A 715 7.43 15.11 -5.71
N VAL A 716 7.80 15.79 -6.78
CA VAL A 716 7.12 17.00 -7.24
C VAL A 716 5.80 16.65 -7.91
N HIS A 717 4.74 17.36 -7.57
CA HIS A 717 3.41 17.20 -8.16
C HIS A 717 3.07 18.35 -9.10
N SER A 718 2.63 18.02 -10.31
CA SER A 718 2.07 18.97 -11.26
C SER A 718 0.75 18.42 -11.80
N GLU A 719 -0.33 19.18 -11.66
CA GLU A 719 -1.66 18.82 -12.21
C GLU A 719 -2.22 17.45 -11.74
N ASN A 720 -1.89 17.03 -10.51
CA ASN A 720 -2.19 15.69 -9.96
C ASN A 720 -1.35 14.54 -10.55
N TYR A 721 -0.17 14.85 -11.09
CA TYR A 721 0.80 13.87 -11.56
C TYR A 721 2.09 14.00 -10.76
N ALA A 722 2.69 12.88 -10.38
CA ALA A 722 4.05 12.89 -9.85
C ALA A 722 5.06 12.91 -11.01
N LEU A 723 6.01 13.84 -10.94
CA LEU A 723 7.13 13.91 -11.88
C LEU A 723 8.24 12.93 -11.47
N MET A 724 9.08 12.57 -12.44
CA MET A 724 10.27 11.74 -12.19
C MET A 724 11.15 12.35 -11.09
N PRO A 725 11.39 11.63 -9.97
CA PRO A 725 12.22 12.17 -8.89
C PRO A 725 13.68 12.36 -9.36
N PRO A 726 14.38 13.38 -8.85
CA PRO A 726 15.77 13.64 -9.20
C PRO A 726 16.70 12.51 -8.70
N HIS A 727 17.71 12.19 -9.50
CA HIS A 727 18.68 11.12 -9.22
C HIS A 727 20.11 11.63 -9.37
N LEU A 728 21.04 11.23 -8.47
CA LEU A 728 22.43 11.70 -8.50
C LEU A 728 23.08 11.53 -9.88
N PHE A 729 22.95 10.33 -10.46
CA PHE A 729 23.58 9.98 -11.74
C PHE A 729 23.08 10.80 -12.94
N GLY A 730 21.89 11.40 -12.87
CA GLY A 730 21.37 12.29 -13.92
C GLY A 730 21.61 13.77 -13.64
N GLN A 731 21.77 14.15 -12.37
CA GLN A 731 22.03 15.55 -12.00
C GLN A 731 23.53 15.87 -12.00
N LEU A 732 24.36 15.07 -11.34
CA LEU A 732 25.80 15.34 -11.21
C LEU A 732 26.54 15.25 -12.55
N SER A 733 26.09 14.37 -13.45
CA SER A 733 26.66 14.18 -14.78
C SER A 733 26.43 15.36 -15.73
N LYS A 734 25.58 16.34 -15.38
CA LYS A 734 25.39 17.58 -16.14
C LYS A 734 26.64 18.46 -16.14
N THR A 735 27.55 18.22 -15.20
CA THR A 735 28.86 18.88 -15.14
C THR A 735 29.94 17.91 -15.63
N VAL A 736 30.96 18.44 -16.33
CA VAL A 736 32.10 17.63 -16.81
C VAL A 736 32.86 16.98 -15.65
N GLU A 737 33.07 17.73 -14.57
CA GLU A 737 33.72 17.22 -13.35
C GLU A 737 32.92 16.08 -12.71
N GLY A 738 31.61 16.29 -12.53
CA GLY A 738 30.73 15.28 -11.95
C GLY A 738 30.62 14.01 -12.80
N TYR A 739 30.53 14.15 -14.12
CA TYR A 739 30.55 13.00 -15.04
C TYR A 739 31.84 12.18 -14.91
N ASN A 740 33.01 12.84 -14.86
CA ASN A 740 34.29 12.17 -14.70
C ASN A 740 34.40 11.40 -13.37
N LYS A 741 33.78 11.91 -12.29
CA LYS A 741 33.70 11.21 -11.00
C LYS A 741 32.75 10.01 -11.02
N LEU A 742 31.68 10.06 -11.81
CA LEU A 742 30.71 8.95 -11.93
C LEU A 742 31.17 7.83 -12.88
N LYS A 743 31.98 8.15 -13.90
CA LYS A 743 32.44 7.20 -14.93
C LYS A 743 33.04 5.89 -14.36
N PRO A 744 33.87 5.90 -13.30
CA PRO A 744 34.40 4.66 -12.70
C PRO A 744 33.34 3.73 -12.10
N LEU A 745 32.13 4.23 -11.81
CA LEU A 745 31.04 3.45 -11.21
C LEU A 745 30.23 2.65 -12.23
N ILE A 746 30.37 2.93 -13.53
CA ILE A 746 29.63 2.22 -14.59
C ILE A 746 29.90 0.72 -14.50
N GLY A 747 31.16 0.30 -14.30
CA GLY A 747 31.50 -1.11 -14.15
C GLY A 747 30.87 -1.77 -12.92
N TYR A 748 30.61 -1.02 -11.85
CA TYR A 748 29.85 -1.51 -10.69
C TYR A 748 28.35 -1.65 -11.02
N LEU A 749 27.76 -0.67 -11.71
CA LEU A 749 26.35 -0.73 -12.11
C LEU A 749 26.08 -1.91 -13.06
N LEU A 750 26.97 -2.16 -14.03
CA LEU A 750 26.86 -3.32 -14.92
C LEU A 750 26.93 -4.66 -14.17
N LYS A 751 27.71 -4.76 -13.10
CA LYS A 751 27.70 -5.95 -12.22
C LYS A 751 26.37 -6.11 -11.48
N LEU A 752 25.69 -5.02 -11.15
CA LEU A 752 24.36 -5.07 -10.53
C LEU A 752 23.26 -5.50 -11.52
N CYS A 753 23.40 -5.18 -12.82
CA CYS A 753 22.48 -5.64 -13.87
C CYS A 753 22.39 -7.17 -13.95
N ILE A 754 23.45 -7.90 -13.60
CA ILE A 754 23.46 -9.38 -13.62
C ILE A 754 23.21 -10.02 -12.23
N SER A 755 22.84 -9.23 -11.23
CA SER A 755 22.55 -9.73 -9.86
C SER A 755 21.40 -10.74 -9.84
N SER A 756 21.36 -11.67 -8.88
CA SER A 756 20.18 -12.53 -8.68
C SER A 756 18.95 -11.78 -8.17
N THR A 757 19.14 -10.63 -7.52
CA THR A 757 18.04 -9.85 -6.94
C THR A 757 17.50 -8.79 -7.90
N ILE A 758 16.18 -8.80 -8.11
CA ILE A 758 15.47 -7.84 -8.97
C ILE A 758 15.67 -6.40 -8.51
N LEU A 759 15.65 -6.12 -7.20
CA LEU A 759 15.88 -4.79 -6.66
C LEU A 759 17.24 -4.20 -7.09
N LYS A 760 18.30 -5.02 -7.10
CA LYS A 760 19.64 -4.57 -7.53
C LYS A 760 19.69 -4.26 -9.02
N ARG A 761 19.03 -5.09 -9.85
CA ARG A 761 18.91 -4.83 -11.29
C ARG A 761 18.12 -3.55 -11.58
N ARG A 762 16.97 -3.36 -10.93
CA ARG A 762 16.14 -2.14 -11.05
C ARG A 762 16.91 -0.88 -10.65
N ALA A 763 17.61 -0.91 -9.52
CA ALA A 763 18.44 0.21 -9.07
C ALA A 763 19.53 0.56 -10.09
N ALA A 764 20.16 -0.45 -10.69
CA ALA A 764 21.14 -0.24 -11.75
C ALA A 764 20.51 0.36 -13.02
N PHE A 765 19.34 -0.14 -13.44
CA PHE A 765 18.63 0.38 -14.62
C PHE A 765 18.26 1.85 -14.45
N PHE A 766 17.72 2.26 -13.31
CA PHE A 766 17.44 3.67 -13.06
C PHE A 766 18.73 4.52 -13.04
N ALA A 767 19.79 4.06 -12.37
CA ALA A 767 21.04 4.80 -12.33
C ALA A 767 21.66 4.99 -13.72
N LEU A 768 21.64 3.93 -14.56
CA LEU A 768 22.14 3.98 -15.94
C LEU A 768 21.22 4.79 -16.86
N GLY A 769 19.91 4.68 -16.72
CA GLY A 769 18.94 5.49 -17.48
C GLY A 769 19.09 6.97 -17.18
N HIS A 770 19.21 7.34 -15.89
CA HIS A 770 19.50 8.71 -15.48
C HIS A 770 20.86 9.19 -15.96
N LEU A 771 21.90 8.37 -15.91
CA LEU A 771 23.21 8.71 -16.49
C LEU A 771 23.11 8.94 -18.01
N GLY A 772 22.29 8.14 -18.69
CA GLY A 772 22.03 8.22 -20.12
C GLY A 772 21.12 9.37 -20.54
N SER A 773 20.48 10.07 -19.60
CA SER A 773 19.66 11.26 -19.89
C SER A 773 20.46 12.45 -20.43
N ILE A 774 21.80 12.36 -20.38
CA ILE A 774 22.72 13.37 -20.88
C ILE A 774 23.32 12.90 -22.21
N PRO A 775 23.51 13.80 -23.20
CA PRO A 775 24.19 13.45 -24.44
C PRO A 775 25.54 12.78 -24.18
N ASN A 776 25.76 11.60 -24.77
CA ASN A 776 26.96 10.77 -24.59
C ASN A 776 27.20 10.24 -23.16
N GLY A 777 26.19 10.26 -22.28
CA GLY A 777 26.32 9.79 -20.90
C GLY A 777 26.58 8.28 -20.78
N ILE A 778 26.00 7.49 -21.68
CA ILE A 778 26.16 6.02 -21.78
C ILE A 778 26.50 5.61 -23.21
N SER A 779 27.01 4.38 -23.39
CA SER A 779 27.30 3.77 -24.70
C SER A 779 26.25 2.72 -25.09
N ILE A 780 26.25 2.31 -26.37
CA ILE A 780 25.38 1.23 -26.88
C ILE A 780 25.61 -0.08 -26.11
N ASP A 781 26.87 -0.42 -25.78
CA ASP A 781 27.19 -1.65 -25.04
C ASP A 781 26.49 -1.74 -23.67
N ILE A 782 26.27 -0.59 -23.02
CA ILE A 782 25.54 -0.51 -21.75
C ILE A 782 24.06 -0.83 -21.99
N LEU A 783 23.47 -0.28 -23.06
CA LEU A 783 22.07 -0.55 -23.43
C LEU A 783 21.86 -2.03 -23.75
N VAL A 784 22.78 -2.63 -24.52
CA VAL A 784 22.77 -4.08 -24.80
C VAL A 784 22.73 -4.88 -23.50
N LYS A 785 23.61 -4.56 -22.55
CA LYS A 785 23.64 -5.26 -21.24
C LYS A 785 22.38 -5.08 -20.41
N MET A 786 21.72 -3.91 -20.51
CA MET A 786 20.42 -3.68 -19.85
C MET A 786 19.31 -4.51 -20.48
N ILE A 787 19.27 -4.59 -21.82
CA ILE A 787 18.28 -5.38 -22.57
C ILE A 787 18.49 -6.88 -22.27
N GLU A 788 19.70 -7.40 -22.43
CA GLU A 788 20.05 -8.80 -22.13
C GLU A 788 19.65 -9.19 -20.68
N SER A 789 19.96 -8.31 -19.72
CA SER A 789 19.61 -8.51 -18.29
C SER A 789 18.10 -8.63 -18.05
N ALA A 790 17.28 -7.92 -18.83
CA ALA A 790 15.82 -7.98 -18.73
C ALA A 790 15.23 -9.19 -19.47
N GLU A 791 15.81 -9.56 -20.62
CA GLU A 791 15.42 -10.74 -21.41
C GLU A 791 15.68 -12.04 -20.66
N GLU A 792 16.86 -12.17 -20.02
CA GLU A 792 17.22 -13.31 -19.16
C GLU A 792 16.33 -13.43 -17.91
N SER A 793 15.63 -12.36 -17.54
CA SER A 793 14.79 -12.33 -16.34
C SER A 793 13.35 -12.73 -16.64
N SER A 794 12.77 -13.53 -15.74
CA SER A 794 11.33 -13.85 -15.71
C SER A 794 10.48 -12.81 -14.98
N SER A 795 11.04 -11.64 -14.66
CA SER A 795 10.36 -10.56 -13.93
C SER A 795 9.72 -9.54 -14.89
N TYR A 796 8.40 -9.42 -14.86
CA TYR A 796 7.70 -8.38 -15.61
C TYR A 796 7.94 -7.00 -15.02
N LEU A 797 8.11 -6.90 -13.69
CA LEU A 797 8.50 -5.65 -13.04
C LEU A 797 9.85 -5.13 -13.54
N LEU A 798 10.82 -6.01 -13.76
CA LEU A 798 12.13 -5.63 -14.31
C LEU A 798 12.01 -5.17 -15.77
N ARG A 799 11.24 -5.88 -16.60
CA ARG A 799 10.98 -5.50 -18.01
C ARG A 799 10.30 -4.14 -18.11
N GLY A 800 9.31 -3.87 -17.26
CA GLY A 800 8.70 -2.55 -17.15
C GLY A 800 9.69 -1.46 -16.71
N THR A 801 10.57 -1.77 -15.76
CA THR A 801 11.63 -0.85 -15.33
C THR A 801 12.63 -0.55 -16.45
N LEU A 802 12.93 -1.53 -17.32
CA LEU A 802 13.76 -1.32 -18.51
C LEU A 802 13.13 -0.26 -19.42
N PHE A 803 11.82 -0.32 -19.69
CA PHE A 803 11.18 0.66 -20.58
C PHE A 803 11.24 2.07 -20.02
N VAL A 804 11.04 2.21 -18.71
CA VAL A 804 11.19 3.49 -18.03
C VAL A 804 12.64 3.98 -18.16
N ALA A 805 13.62 3.13 -17.88
CA ALA A 805 15.03 3.50 -17.97
C ALA A 805 15.48 3.86 -19.40
N LEU A 806 15.04 3.12 -20.41
CA LEU A 806 15.32 3.42 -21.82
C LEU A 806 14.64 4.73 -22.26
N SER A 807 13.44 5.01 -21.76
CA SER A 807 12.71 6.26 -22.03
C SER A 807 13.35 7.49 -21.39
N LEU A 808 14.22 7.31 -20.38
CA LEU A 808 15.01 8.40 -19.78
C LEU A 808 16.24 8.76 -20.61
N VAL A 809 16.72 7.86 -21.47
CA VAL A 809 17.97 8.05 -22.22
C VAL A 809 17.78 9.14 -23.28
N TYR A 810 18.78 10.00 -23.42
CA TYR A 810 18.84 10.98 -24.50
C TYR A 810 19.06 10.25 -25.84
N LEU A 811 18.02 10.24 -26.68
CA LEU A 811 18.03 9.50 -27.94
C LEU A 811 18.74 10.29 -29.05
N THR A 812 19.95 9.85 -29.40
CA THR A 812 20.63 10.24 -30.63
C THR A 812 20.10 9.41 -31.81
N PRO A 813 20.28 9.83 -33.08
CA PRO A 813 19.91 9.01 -34.24
C PRO A 813 20.49 7.59 -34.18
N GLN A 814 21.75 7.46 -33.74
CA GLN A 814 22.42 6.16 -33.57
C GLN A 814 21.72 5.27 -32.52
N PHE A 815 21.27 5.83 -31.40
CA PHE A 815 20.51 5.07 -30.40
C PHE A 815 19.13 4.68 -30.90
N SER A 816 18.44 5.57 -31.62
CA SER A 816 17.14 5.26 -32.21
C SER A 816 17.23 4.11 -33.21
N ASP A 817 18.26 4.11 -34.08
CA ASP A 817 18.49 3.04 -35.06
C ASP A 817 18.85 1.71 -34.37
N PHE A 818 19.67 1.76 -33.33
CA PHE A 818 19.99 0.58 -32.52
C PHE A 818 18.75 0.00 -31.83
N LEU A 819 17.98 0.84 -31.14
CA LEU A 819 16.76 0.41 -30.44
C LEU A 819 15.76 -0.21 -31.43
N PHE A 820 15.60 0.38 -32.61
CA PHE A 820 14.78 -0.18 -33.69
C PHE A 820 15.25 -1.57 -34.11
N THR A 821 16.55 -1.74 -34.31
CA THR A 821 17.16 -3.03 -34.65
C THR A 821 17.00 -4.05 -33.51
N ALA A 822 17.02 -3.59 -32.26
CA ALA A 822 16.81 -4.39 -31.05
C ALA A 822 15.32 -4.68 -30.74
N GLY A 823 14.38 -4.33 -31.63
CA GLY A 823 12.96 -4.61 -31.47
C GLY A 823 12.15 -3.56 -30.69
N PHE A 824 12.73 -2.39 -30.44
CA PHE A 824 12.10 -1.27 -29.73
C PHE A 824 11.84 -0.07 -30.66
N HIS A 825 10.80 0.69 -30.39
CA HIS A 825 10.40 1.86 -31.15
C HIS A 825 10.16 3.04 -30.21
N LEU A 826 10.59 4.23 -30.63
CA LEU A 826 10.26 5.49 -29.97
C LEU A 826 8.84 5.90 -30.31
N PHE A 827 7.91 5.67 -29.39
CA PHE A 827 6.52 6.06 -29.52
C PHE A 827 6.31 7.49 -29.02
N ARG A 828 5.67 8.30 -29.87
CA ARG A 828 5.34 9.69 -29.56
C ARG A 828 3.83 9.86 -29.50
N PHE A 829 3.34 10.45 -28.42
CA PHE A 829 1.93 10.75 -28.22
C PHE A 829 1.77 12.15 -27.62
N GLY A 830 1.18 13.08 -28.37
CA GLY A 830 1.21 14.51 -28.04
C GLY A 830 2.64 15.06 -27.90
N SER A 831 2.93 15.70 -26.76
CA SER A 831 4.29 16.16 -26.40
C SER A 831 5.17 15.06 -25.82
N HIS A 832 4.58 13.94 -25.38
CA HIS A 832 5.29 12.86 -24.70
C HIS A 832 5.99 11.90 -25.66
N THR A 833 7.04 11.27 -25.16
CA THR A 833 7.80 10.24 -25.87
C THR A 833 8.21 9.12 -24.92
N CYS A 834 8.12 7.87 -25.36
CA CYS A 834 8.63 6.73 -24.61
C CYS A 834 9.16 5.62 -25.53
N VAL A 835 10.07 4.81 -25.01
CA VAL A 835 10.58 3.62 -25.71
C VAL A 835 9.69 2.43 -25.35
N ILE A 836 9.17 1.77 -26.39
CA ILE A 836 8.27 0.62 -26.26
C ILE A 836 8.69 -0.48 -27.25
N PRO A 837 8.29 -1.74 -27.06
CA PRO A 837 8.47 -2.75 -28.11
C PRO A 837 7.72 -2.45 -29.40
N ILE A 838 8.30 -2.90 -30.52
CA ILE A 838 7.60 -2.95 -31.81
C ILE A 838 6.46 -3.97 -31.77
N ASP A 839 6.72 -5.16 -31.22
CA ASP A 839 5.69 -6.16 -30.93
C ASP A 839 5.59 -6.39 -29.41
N PRO A 840 4.48 -5.98 -28.78
CA PRO A 840 4.23 -6.21 -27.36
C PRO A 840 4.36 -7.67 -26.91
N LYS A 841 4.21 -8.64 -27.83
CA LYS A 841 4.35 -10.06 -27.53
C LYS A 841 5.79 -10.50 -27.28
N LEU A 842 6.78 -9.81 -27.85
CA LEU A 842 8.21 -10.16 -27.69
C LEU A 842 8.69 -10.03 -26.24
N ILE A 843 7.97 -9.25 -25.42
CA ILE A 843 8.26 -9.03 -23.99
C ILE A 843 7.50 -10.01 -23.11
N LEU A 844 6.62 -10.83 -23.67
CA LEU A 844 5.98 -11.88 -22.88
C LEU A 844 6.99 -12.99 -22.62
N ILE A 845 6.90 -13.61 -21.46
CA ILE A 845 7.77 -14.71 -21.09
C ILE A 845 7.22 -15.96 -21.77
N ASP A 846 7.97 -16.45 -22.75
CA ASP A 846 7.65 -17.67 -23.48
C ASP A 846 7.99 -18.88 -22.60
N THR A 847 7.03 -19.33 -21.80
CA THR A 847 7.20 -20.61 -21.10
C THR A 847 6.53 -21.67 -21.96
N ALA A 848 7.37 -22.52 -22.57
CA ALA A 848 6.92 -23.75 -23.19
C ALA A 848 5.98 -24.49 -22.23
N SER A 849 4.87 -24.98 -22.77
CA SER A 849 3.85 -25.77 -22.10
C SER A 849 4.46 -27.04 -21.51
N ASN A 850 4.91 -26.99 -20.26
CA ASN A 850 4.87 -28.18 -19.43
C ASN A 850 3.42 -28.34 -18.97
N ASP A 851 2.54 -28.69 -19.92
CA ASP A 851 1.29 -29.36 -19.57
C ASP A 851 1.71 -30.58 -18.75
N GLU A 852 1.37 -30.57 -17.47
CA GLU A 852 1.67 -31.66 -16.57
C GLU A 852 1.20 -32.95 -17.21
N LYS A 853 2.16 -33.86 -17.43
CA LYS A 853 1.86 -35.27 -17.64
C LYS A 853 0.97 -35.69 -16.48
N VAL A 854 -0.29 -35.94 -16.78
CA VAL A 854 -1.23 -36.63 -15.88
C VAL A 854 -0.49 -37.84 -15.35
N SER A 855 -0.08 -37.75 -14.08
CA SER A 855 0.66 -38.84 -13.44
C SER A 855 -0.21 -40.09 -13.47
N GLU A 856 0.40 -41.17 -13.94
CA GLU A 856 -0.22 -42.46 -14.18
C GLU A 856 -1.07 -42.90 -12.98
N ASN A 857 -2.23 -43.46 -13.30
CA ASN A 857 -3.16 -44.08 -12.38
C ASN A 857 -2.42 -45.05 -11.45
N ILE A 858 -2.29 -44.66 -10.18
CA ILE A 858 -2.05 -45.63 -9.11
C ILE A 858 -3.39 -46.36 -8.93
N GLU A 859 -3.51 -47.54 -9.53
CA GLU A 859 -4.57 -48.48 -9.17
C GLU A 859 -4.46 -48.77 -7.66
N PRO A 860 -5.48 -48.46 -6.84
CA PRO A 860 -5.50 -48.91 -5.46
C PRO A 860 -5.72 -50.42 -5.45
N LYS A 861 -4.77 -51.19 -4.93
CA LYS A 861 -5.01 -52.56 -4.48
C LYS A 861 -5.79 -52.54 -3.15
N THR A 862 -7.04 -52.11 -3.16
CA THR A 862 -7.97 -52.39 -2.04
C THR A 862 -8.62 -53.74 -2.28
N SER A 863 -8.79 -54.54 -1.24
CA SER A 863 -9.44 -55.86 -1.32
C SER A 863 -10.97 -55.78 -1.51
N PHE A 864 -11.55 -54.57 -1.49
CA PHE A 864 -12.99 -54.33 -1.49
C PHE A 864 -13.40 -53.30 -2.59
N ASN A 865 -13.56 -53.77 -3.83
CA ASN A 865 -13.90 -52.92 -4.99
C ASN A 865 -15.17 -52.06 -4.79
N GLN A 866 -16.15 -52.55 -4.03
CA GLN A 866 -17.41 -51.83 -3.77
C GLN A 866 -17.23 -50.58 -2.89
N LEU A 867 -16.31 -50.59 -1.92
CA LEU A 867 -16.01 -49.42 -1.07
C LEU A 867 -15.42 -48.29 -1.93
N THR A 868 -14.44 -48.63 -2.76
CA THR A 868 -13.79 -47.70 -3.68
C THR A 868 -14.80 -47.05 -4.63
N GLU A 869 -15.70 -47.83 -5.22
CA GLU A 869 -16.76 -47.29 -6.09
C GLU A 869 -17.71 -46.32 -5.36
N LEU A 870 -18.17 -46.68 -4.16
CA LEU A 870 -19.09 -45.84 -3.39
C LEU A 870 -18.43 -44.54 -2.92
N VAL A 871 -17.16 -44.59 -2.49
CA VAL A 871 -16.39 -43.39 -2.11
C VAL A 871 -16.20 -42.48 -3.32
N ILE A 872 -15.86 -43.00 -4.51
CA ILE A 872 -15.73 -42.19 -5.72
C ILE A 872 -17.07 -41.57 -6.11
N LYS A 873 -18.19 -42.32 -6.01
CA LYS A 873 -19.54 -41.79 -6.28
C LYS A 873 -19.92 -40.62 -5.37
N MET A 874 -19.40 -40.58 -4.14
CA MET A 874 -19.65 -39.47 -3.20
C MET A 874 -19.01 -38.13 -3.63
N MET A 875 -18.08 -38.12 -4.60
CA MET A 875 -17.55 -36.89 -5.18
C MET A 875 -18.61 -36.12 -5.98
N ASN A 876 -19.60 -36.81 -6.54
CA ASN A 876 -20.66 -36.19 -7.32
C ASN A 876 -21.84 -35.81 -6.40
N PRO A 877 -22.15 -34.51 -6.24
CA PRO A 877 -23.20 -34.04 -5.33
C PRO A 877 -24.58 -34.65 -5.60
N ILE A 878 -24.88 -34.98 -6.86
CA ILE A 878 -26.20 -35.48 -7.28
C ILE A 878 -26.46 -36.89 -6.74
N ILE A 879 -25.45 -37.76 -6.80
CA ILE A 879 -25.56 -39.18 -6.39
C ILE A 879 -24.98 -39.43 -4.99
N SER A 880 -24.35 -38.43 -4.37
CA SER A 880 -23.71 -38.54 -3.05
C SER A 880 -24.67 -39.00 -1.95
N GLY A 881 -25.94 -38.54 -1.98
CA GLY A 881 -26.96 -38.98 -1.03
C GLY A 881 -27.27 -40.48 -1.10
N GLN A 882 -27.41 -41.02 -2.32
CA GLN A 882 -27.63 -42.45 -2.53
C GLN A 882 -26.39 -43.26 -2.16
N ALA A 883 -25.22 -42.85 -2.65
CA ALA A 883 -23.94 -43.50 -2.34
C ALA A 883 -23.67 -43.54 -0.82
N ARG A 884 -24.03 -42.48 -0.09
CA ARG A 884 -23.95 -42.44 1.37
C ARG A 884 -24.85 -43.50 2.02
N ASN A 885 -26.10 -43.62 1.60
CA ASN A 885 -27.03 -44.62 2.14
C ASN A 885 -26.55 -46.05 1.87
N ASP A 886 -26.07 -46.31 0.65
CA ASP A 886 -25.52 -47.60 0.25
C ASP A 886 -24.24 -47.93 1.06
N LEU A 887 -23.41 -46.93 1.34
CA LEU A 887 -22.22 -47.10 2.16
C LEU A 887 -22.56 -47.38 3.63
N VAL A 888 -23.61 -46.75 4.17
CA VAL A 888 -24.13 -47.07 5.51
C VAL A 888 -24.63 -48.52 5.57
N ALA A 889 -25.38 -48.96 4.55
CA ALA A 889 -25.84 -50.34 4.47
C ALA A 889 -24.66 -51.32 4.44
N LEU A 890 -23.65 -51.05 3.60
CA LEU A 890 -22.45 -51.88 3.48
C LEU A 890 -21.65 -51.94 4.80
N VAL A 891 -21.50 -50.83 5.51
CA VAL A 891 -20.83 -50.77 6.82
C VAL A 891 -21.61 -51.54 7.89
N ASN A 892 -22.94 -51.47 7.87
CA ASN A 892 -23.76 -52.26 8.79
C ASN A 892 -23.67 -53.77 8.52
N THR A 893 -23.49 -54.18 7.26
CA THR A 893 -23.37 -55.60 6.88
C THR A 893 -21.96 -56.15 7.07
N HIS A 894 -20.90 -55.36 6.82
CA HIS A 894 -19.51 -55.82 6.76
C HIS A 894 -18.52 -55.01 7.64
N GLY A 895 -19.00 -54.31 8.69
CA GLY A 895 -18.21 -53.31 9.43
C GLY A 895 -16.87 -53.78 10.02
N LYS A 896 -16.75 -55.03 10.46
CA LYS A 896 -15.47 -55.59 10.95
C LYS A 896 -14.46 -55.84 9.82
N GLU A 897 -14.93 -56.29 8.66
CA GLU A 897 -14.10 -56.54 7.47
C GLU A 897 -13.68 -55.22 6.80
N MET A 898 -14.45 -54.15 7.00
CA MET A 898 -14.12 -52.82 6.51
C MET A 898 -13.06 -52.10 7.34
N SER A 899 -12.98 -52.36 8.64
CA SER A 899 -12.16 -51.63 9.61
C SER A 899 -10.68 -52.04 9.54
N THR A 900 -10.09 -52.00 8.35
CA THR A 900 -8.69 -52.35 8.07
C THR A 900 -7.84 -51.12 7.78
N TYR A 901 -6.54 -51.20 8.07
CA TYR A 901 -5.59 -50.11 7.82
C TYR A 901 -5.51 -49.74 6.33
N GLU A 902 -5.64 -50.72 5.45
CA GLU A 902 -5.61 -50.52 3.99
C GLU A 902 -6.79 -49.66 3.53
N ASN A 903 -7.99 -49.91 4.04
CA ASN A 903 -9.19 -49.15 3.69
C ASN A 903 -9.14 -47.72 4.25
N VAL A 904 -8.63 -47.54 5.47
CA VAL A 904 -8.44 -46.20 6.06
C VAL A 904 -7.38 -45.41 5.30
N SER A 905 -6.25 -46.04 5.00
CA SER A 905 -5.19 -45.42 4.21
C SER A 905 -5.70 -45.00 2.83
N PHE A 906 -6.45 -45.88 2.13
CA PHE A 906 -7.11 -45.57 0.87
C PHE A 906 -8.03 -44.36 0.99
N LEU A 907 -8.89 -44.34 2.02
CA LEU A 907 -9.84 -43.25 2.21
C LEU A 907 -9.12 -41.91 2.42
N HIS A 908 -8.17 -41.85 3.36
CA HIS A 908 -7.44 -40.62 3.63
C HIS A 908 -6.62 -40.15 2.42
N ASN A 909 -6.02 -41.07 1.64
CA ASN A 909 -5.33 -40.72 0.40
C ASN A 909 -6.30 -40.16 -0.64
N THR A 910 -7.50 -40.73 -0.74
CA THR A 910 -8.55 -40.27 -1.67
C THR A 910 -9.04 -38.87 -1.27
N LEU A 911 -9.30 -38.65 0.02
CA LEU A 911 -9.67 -37.34 0.57
C LEU A 911 -8.55 -36.29 0.43
N ALA A 912 -7.29 -36.71 0.42
CA ALA A 912 -6.16 -35.81 0.19
C ALA A 912 -6.06 -35.40 -1.29
N LYS A 913 -6.31 -36.33 -2.22
CA LYS A 913 -6.12 -36.09 -3.66
C LYS A 913 -7.30 -35.39 -4.32
N TYR A 914 -8.53 -35.74 -3.94
CA TYR A 914 -9.74 -35.34 -4.66
C TYR A 914 -10.61 -34.35 -3.87
N SER A 915 -11.44 -33.60 -4.60
CA SER A 915 -12.39 -32.65 -4.03
C SER A 915 -13.67 -33.36 -3.59
N PHE A 916 -14.10 -33.11 -2.36
CA PHE A 916 -15.32 -33.64 -1.76
C PHE A 916 -16.04 -32.53 -0.99
N GLY A 917 -17.37 -32.50 -1.04
CA GLY A 917 -18.15 -31.59 -0.21
C GLY A 917 -17.94 -31.82 1.28
N THR A 918 -18.05 -30.75 2.09
CA THR A 918 -17.79 -30.76 3.54
C THR A 918 -18.54 -31.88 4.28
N GLU A 919 -19.84 -32.08 3.96
CA GLU A 919 -20.64 -33.15 4.58
C GLU A 919 -20.16 -34.56 4.23
N ALA A 920 -19.73 -34.76 2.98
CA ALA A 920 -19.21 -36.04 2.52
C ALA A 920 -17.88 -36.36 3.22
N ARG A 921 -16.98 -35.38 3.34
CA ARG A 921 -15.71 -35.53 4.09
C ARG A 921 -15.97 -35.89 5.55
N GLN A 922 -16.80 -35.11 6.23
CA GLN A 922 -17.18 -35.35 7.63
C GLN A 922 -17.77 -36.74 7.84
N PHE A 923 -18.65 -37.18 6.94
CA PHE A 923 -19.22 -38.51 6.98
C PHE A 923 -18.16 -39.60 6.79
N LEU A 924 -17.32 -39.47 5.77
CA LEU A 924 -16.27 -40.44 5.45
C LEU A 924 -15.27 -40.61 6.62
N TYR A 925 -14.83 -39.52 7.25
CA TYR A 925 -14.01 -39.61 8.47
C TYR A 925 -14.73 -40.31 9.61
N SER A 926 -16.04 -40.10 9.76
CA SER A 926 -16.82 -40.71 10.84
C SER A 926 -16.90 -42.24 10.77
N LEU A 927 -16.75 -42.81 9.57
CA LEU A 927 -16.81 -44.26 9.34
C LEU A 927 -15.61 -45.01 9.96
N PHE A 928 -14.43 -44.40 9.96
CA PHE A 928 -13.19 -45.05 10.39
C PHE A 928 -12.51 -44.37 11.57
N LYS A 929 -13.22 -43.51 12.30
CA LYS A 929 -12.67 -42.72 13.42
C LYS A 929 -12.01 -43.54 14.56
N PHE A 930 -12.21 -44.85 14.59
CA PHE A 930 -11.65 -45.76 15.60
C PHE A 930 -10.46 -46.59 15.12
N VAL A 931 -10.08 -46.48 13.85
CA VAL A 931 -9.00 -47.26 13.25
C VAL A 931 -7.81 -46.31 13.03
N PRO A 932 -6.61 -46.62 13.56
CA PRO A 932 -5.43 -45.80 13.33
C PRO A 932 -5.06 -45.78 11.84
N ILE A 933 -4.48 -44.69 11.36
CA ILE A 933 -4.18 -44.51 9.92
C ILE A 933 -2.99 -45.39 9.50
N ILE A 934 -2.02 -45.60 10.40
CA ILE A 934 -0.82 -46.38 10.14
C ILE A 934 -0.84 -47.74 10.85
N PRO A 935 -0.25 -48.79 10.24
CA PRO A 935 -0.22 -50.13 10.81
C PRO A 935 0.62 -50.18 12.10
N PRO A 936 0.41 -51.21 12.93
CA PRO A 936 1.16 -51.35 14.15
C PRO A 936 2.64 -51.66 13.91
N SER A 937 3.49 -50.96 14.67
CA SER A 937 4.93 -51.17 14.72
C SER A 937 5.28 -51.91 16.01
N TYR A 938 5.80 -53.14 15.90
CA TYR A 938 6.18 -53.98 17.05
C TYR A 938 7.70 -54.23 17.10
N PRO A 939 8.52 -53.19 17.29
CA PRO A 939 9.95 -53.35 17.47
C PRO A 939 10.25 -53.98 18.85
N VAL A 940 11.46 -54.53 18.99
CA VAL A 940 11.96 -55.02 20.28
C VAL A 940 12.12 -53.85 21.24
N ILE A 941 11.41 -53.88 22.36
CA ILE A 941 11.43 -52.83 23.41
C ILE A 941 12.21 -53.27 24.64
N ASP A 942 12.78 -52.30 25.36
CA ASP A 942 13.30 -52.52 26.70
C ASP A 942 12.13 -52.70 27.69
N THR A 943 11.92 -53.94 28.15
CA THR A 943 10.79 -54.28 29.01
C THR A 943 10.89 -53.71 30.42
N ARG A 944 12.10 -53.37 30.88
CA ARG A 944 12.30 -52.71 32.17
C ARG A 944 11.81 -51.26 32.10
N ILE A 945 12.34 -50.49 31.16
CA ILE A 945 11.96 -49.08 30.98
C ILE A 945 10.47 -48.99 30.65
N ALA A 946 9.92 -49.91 29.85
CA ALA A 946 8.50 -49.96 29.56
C ALA A 946 7.64 -50.16 30.83
N SER A 947 8.09 -51.00 31.76
CA SER A 947 7.39 -51.24 33.03
C SER A 947 7.50 -50.03 33.97
N GLU A 948 8.67 -49.36 33.99
CA GLU A 948 8.86 -48.08 34.71
C GLU A 948 7.95 -46.97 34.16
N CYS A 949 7.82 -46.84 32.84
CA CYS A 949 6.90 -45.90 32.20
C CYS A 949 5.43 -46.21 32.55
N CYS A 950 5.03 -47.49 32.57
CA CYS A 950 3.68 -47.88 33.02
C CYS A 950 3.41 -47.45 34.47
N ALA A 951 4.37 -47.63 35.37
CA ALA A 951 4.25 -47.17 36.76
C ALA A 951 4.13 -45.63 36.82
N ARG A 952 4.96 -44.88 36.09
CA ARG A 952 4.89 -43.40 36.04
C ARG A 952 3.56 -42.87 35.53
N VAL A 953 2.95 -43.52 34.53
CA VAL A 953 1.61 -43.17 34.03
C VAL A 953 0.53 -43.48 35.07
N LEU A 954 0.71 -44.49 35.91
CA LEU A 954 -0.21 -44.72 37.03
C LEU A 954 0.00 -43.66 38.14
N GLU A 955 1.23 -43.30 38.45
CA GLU A 955 1.54 -42.28 39.45
C GLU A 955 1.12 -40.86 39.02
N SER A 956 1.12 -40.55 37.72
CA SER A 956 0.63 -39.26 37.22
C SER A 956 -0.86 -39.05 37.55
N THR A 957 -1.62 -40.13 37.77
CA THR A 957 -3.04 -40.04 38.15
C THR A 957 -3.26 -39.49 39.57
N ALA A 958 -2.22 -39.46 40.41
CA ALA A 958 -2.27 -38.88 41.75
C ALA A 958 -2.20 -37.33 41.73
N TYR A 959 -1.84 -36.72 40.61
CA TYR A 959 -1.93 -35.27 40.45
C TYR A 959 -3.41 -34.86 40.35
N THR A 960 -3.83 -33.91 41.20
CA THR A 960 -5.24 -33.52 41.33
C THR A 960 -5.80 -32.99 40.02
N THR A 961 -6.99 -33.47 39.64
CA THR A 961 -7.74 -33.13 38.42
C THR A 961 -8.06 -31.64 38.25
N ASN A 962 -7.86 -30.80 39.28
CA ASN A 962 -8.16 -29.37 39.25
C ASN A 962 -6.95 -28.46 38.96
N MET A 963 -5.74 -29.01 38.79
CA MET A 963 -4.57 -28.22 38.34
C MET A 963 -3.79 -28.99 37.27
N LEU A 964 -3.67 -28.39 36.08
CA LEU A 964 -2.76 -28.89 35.05
C LEU A 964 -1.33 -28.92 35.59
N PRO A 965 -0.52 -29.95 35.26
CA PRO A 965 0.91 -29.98 35.60
C PRO A 965 1.60 -28.67 35.20
N SER A 966 2.54 -28.18 36.01
CA SER A 966 3.34 -27.01 35.62
C SER A 966 4.17 -27.33 34.38
N GLU A 967 4.55 -26.31 33.60
CA GLU A 967 5.28 -26.45 32.33
C GLU A 967 6.59 -27.26 32.45
N ASN A 968 7.19 -27.32 33.64
CA ASN A 968 8.42 -28.09 33.91
C ASN A 968 8.17 -29.54 34.32
N THR A 969 6.92 -29.96 34.50
CA THR A 969 6.59 -31.32 34.93
C THR A 969 6.53 -32.25 33.71
N THR A 970 7.48 -33.18 33.63
CA THR A 970 7.53 -34.21 32.57
C THR A 970 7.29 -35.61 33.16
N LEU A 971 6.92 -36.56 32.30
CA LEU A 971 6.64 -37.93 32.74
C LEU A 971 7.91 -38.58 33.30
N SER A 972 9.07 -38.30 32.69
CA SER A 972 10.37 -38.80 33.14
C SER A 972 10.77 -38.37 34.57
N TYR A 973 10.29 -37.22 35.06
CA TYR A 973 10.58 -36.72 36.41
C TYR A 973 9.71 -37.30 37.52
N ILE A 974 8.66 -38.07 37.20
CA ILE A 974 7.84 -38.71 38.22
C ILE A 974 8.66 -39.79 38.94
N LYS A 975 8.87 -39.57 40.24
CA LYS A 975 9.50 -40.53 41.13
C LYS A 975 8.51 -41.65 41.44
N ILE A 976 8.88 -42.88 41.11
CA ILE A 976 8.11 -44.06 41.49
C ILE A 976 8.42 -44.35 42.97
N PRO A 977 7.42 -44.34 43.85
CA PRO A 977 7.64 -44.64 45.27
C PRO A 977 8.04 -46.11 45.46
N SER A 978 8.88 -46.37 46.47
CA SER A 978 9.21 -47.74 46.89
C SER A 978 8.35 -48.12 48.09
N PHE A 979 7.69 -49.27 48.04
CA PHE A 979 6.85 -49.80 49.12
C PHE A 979 7.35 -51.17 49.55
N PRO A 980 7.16 -51.53 50.84
CA PRO A 980 7.29 -52.91 51.25
C PRO A 980 6.31 -53.82 50.49
N ALA A 981 6.68 -55.05 50.18
CA ALA A 981 5.88 -55.97 49.37
C ALA A 981 4.47 -56.19 49.94
N ALA A 982 4.36 -56.29 51.26
CA ALA A 982 3.08 -56.43 51.96
C ALA A 982 2.12 -55.25 51.77
N MET A 983 2.64 -54.05 51.43
CA MET A 983 1.85 -52.82 51.26
C MET A 983 1.43 -52.56 49.81
N ILE A 984 2.05 -53.20 48.81
CA ILE A 984 1.79 -52.93 47.39
C ILE A 984 0.31 -53.18 47.04
N LYS A 985 -0.24 -54.30 47.50
CA LYS A 985 -1.65 -54.65 47.26
C LYS A 985 -2.62 -53.64 47.85
N GLN A 986 -2.27 -53.03 48.99
CA GLN A 986 -3.11 -52.02 49.65
C GLN A 986 -2.98 -50.65 48.98
N GLN A 987 -1.75 -50.24 48.63
CA GLN A 987 -1.49 -48.90 48.12
C GLN A 987 -1.68 -48.78 46.60
N ARG A 988 -1.47 -49.86 45.84
CA ARG A 988 -1.59 -49.91 44.38
C ARG A 988 -2.29 -51.19 43.91
N PRO A 989 -3.57 -51.41 44.31
CA PRO A 989 -4.30 -52.64 44.00
C PRO A 989 -4.47 -52.94 42.50
N THR A 990 -4.34 -51.93 41.64
CA THR A 990 -4.60 -52.02 40.20
C THR A 990 -3.34 -52.03 39.34
N THR A 991 -2.14 -52.03 39.93
CA THR A 991 -0.89 -52.02 39.16
C THR A 991 -0.66 -53.34 38.42
N LYS A 992 -0.29 -53.25 37.13
CA LYS A 992 0.13 -54.40 36.32
C LYS A 992 1.64 -54.65 36.38
N VAL A 993 2.37 -53.77 37.07
CA VAL A 993 3.83 -53.76 37.18
C VAL A 993 4.27 -53.57 38.64
N PRO A 994 3.81 -54.42 39.57
CA PRO A 994 4.10 -54.28 41.00
C PRO A 994 5.60 -54.35 41.32
N GLU A 995 6.39 -55.03 40.51
CA GLU A 995 7.83 -55.19 40.67
C GLU A 995 8.59 -53.85 40.69
N VAL A 996 8.06 -52.83 40.03
CA VAL A 996 8.72 -51.54 39.89
C VAL A 996 8.73 -50.77 41.22
N TYR A 997 7.75 -51.03 42.08
CA TYR A 997 7.55 -50.39 43.39
C TYR A 997 8.36 -51.04 44.52
N LEU A 998 9.08 -52.13 44.25
CA LEU A 998 9.92 -52.80 45.26
C LEU A 998 11.36 -52.27 45.19
N SER A 999 12.03 -52.15 46.33
CA SER A 999 13.49 -51.95 46.33
C SER A 999 14.20 -53.17 45.75
N ASP A 1000 15.41 -53.01 45.21
CA ASP A 1000 16.14 -54.14 44.60
C ASP A 1000 16.34 -55.31 45.58
N ALA A 1001 16.67 -55.00 46.84
CA ALA A 1001 16.82 -55.99 47.90
C ALA A 1001 15.52 -56.73 48.21
N GLU A 1002 14.40 -56.01 48.23
CA GLU A 1002 13.09 -56.58 48.54
C GLU A 1002 12.50 -57.38 47.38
N PHE A 1003 12.70 -56.93 46.14
CA PHE A 1003 12.35 -57.68 44.94
C PHE A 1003 13.05 -59.04 44.90
N GLN A 1004 14.36 -59.05 45.18
CA GLN A 1004 15.13 -60.29 45.22
C GLN A 1004 14.66 -61.22 46.34
N ASN A 1005 14.34 -60.67 47.51
CA ASN A 1005 13.89 -61.45 48.67
C ASN A 1005 12.51 -62.10 48.43
N VAL A 1006 11.59 -61.38 47.77
CA VAL A 1006 10.21 -61.85 47.54
C VAL A 1006 10.10 -62.77 46.32
N THR A 1007 10.89 -62.53 45.28
CA THR A 1007 10.75 -63.28 44.02
C THR A 1007 11.84 -64.33 43.80
N GLY A 1008 12.99 -64.21 44.46
CA GLY A 1008 14.17 -65.04 44.21
C GLY A 1008 14.96 -64.65 42.95
N TYR A 1009 14.57 -63.58 42.24
CA TYR A 1009 15.23 -63.10 41.03
C TYR A 1009 15.86 -61.72 41.26
N ASP A 1010 17.02 -61.47 40.67
CA ASP A 1010 17.48 -60.09 40.46
C ASP A 1010 16.70 -59.43 39.30
N ARG A 1011 16.61 -58.09 39.29
CA ARG A 1011 15.81 -57.35 38.29
C ARG A 1011 16.26 -57.60 36.85
N ILE A 1012 17.56 -57.76 36.61
CA ILE A 1012 18.10 -57.95 35.25
C ILE A 1012 17.66 -59.30 34.72
N SER A 1013 17.78 -60.36 35.54
CA SER A 1013 17.32 -61.70 35.19
C SER A 1013 15.80 -61.77 35.01
N PHE A 1014 15.02 -61.05 35.84
CA PHE A 1014 13.56 -60.98 35.71
C PHE A 1014 13.10 -60.41 34.36
N TYR A 1015 13.66 -59.28 33.91
CA TYR A 1015 13.24 -58.66 32.66
C TYR A 1015 13.68 -59.44 31.40
N ARG A 1016 14.58 -60.43 31.54
CA ARG A 1016 14.95 -61.38 30.49
C ARG A 1016 13.98 -62.57 30.36
N LEU A 1017 13.10 -62.79 31.34
CA LEU A 1017 12.09 -63.85 31.29
C LEU A 1017 11.06 -63.59 30.18
N ASN A 1018 10.28 -64.62 29.83
CA ASN A 1018 9.13 -64.43 28.95
C ASN A 1018 7.93 -63.80 29.69
N GLU A 1019 6.96 -63.24 28.97
CA GLU A 1019 5.85 -62.51 29.59
C GLU A 1019 4.96 -63.39 30.49
N GLN A 1020 4.80 -64.68 30.19
CA GLN A 1020 4.03 -65.60 31.04
C GLN A 1020 4.71 -65.81 32.41
N GLN A 1021 6.02 -65.98 32.40
CA GLN A 1021 6.83 -66.09 33.62
C GLN A 1021 6.81 -64.78 34.43
N LYS A 1022 6.94 -63.62 33.75
CA LYS A 1022 6.83 -62.31 34.42
C LYS A 1022 5.45 -62.13 35.06
N LEU A 1023 4.38 -62.50 34.36
CA LEU A 1023 3.02 -62.38 34.87
C LEU A 1023 2.78 -63.27 36.10
N ALA A 1024 3.32 -64.50 36.11
CA ALA A 1024 3.23 -65.38 37.27
C ALA A 1024 3.92 -64.78 38.51
N ILE A 1025 5.11 -64.20 38.33
CA ILE A 1025 5.85 -63.53 39.41
C ILE A 1025 5.11 -62.27 39.88
N ARG A 1026 4.63 -61.42 38.95
CA ARG A 1026 3.81 -60.24 39.26
C ARG A 1026 2.57 -60.60 40.07
N ASN A 1027 1.87 -61.67 39.69
CA ASN A 1027 0.71 -62.17 40.43
C ASN A 1027 1.09 -62.66 41.83
N ASN A 1028 2.28 -63.23 42.03
CA ASN A 1028 2.76 -63.63 43.35
C ASN A 1028 3.11 -62.43 44.23
N ILE A 1029 3.65 -61.33 43.67
CA ILE A 1029 3.86 -60.08 44.41
C ILE A 1029 2.53 -59.46 44.85
N MET A 1030 1.46 -59.66 44.07
CA MET A 1030 0.13 -59.10 44.35
C MET A 1030 -0.78 -59.99 45.21
N LYS A 1031 -0.35 -61.22 45.56
CA LYS A 1031 -1.09 -62.12 46.46
C LYS A 1031 -0.89 -61.69 47.89
#